data_AF-A0AAV1E660-F1
#
_entry.id   AF-A0AAV1E660-F1
#
_cell.length_a   1.000
_cell.length_b   1.000
_cell.length_c   1.000
_cell.angle_alpha   90.00
_cell.angle_beta   90.00
_cell.angle_gamma   90.00
#
_symmetry.space_group_name_H-M   'P 1'
#
loop_
_entity.id
_entity.type
_entity.pdbx_description
1 polymer ?
#
loop_
_entity_poly.entity_id
_entity_poly.type
_entity_poly.pdbx_seq_one_letter_code
_entity_poly.pdbx_strand_id
1 'polypeptide(L)'
;MLHHNFIPTISYSPESKYIYPLKTSSFDPSQSSVGNSLELISKSRKSFSLSRSLILNNKSRNSISVKDLQSNQPEEAEMASTAGQVIRCKAAVAWEAGKPLVIEEAEVAPPQKMEVRLFSSLPFATLMSISGKPRGKIPSFHESSAMRLQGLGATLNVAKPIKGSSVAVFGLGAVGLAAAEGARLAGASRIIGVDLNPARFEEAKKFGVNEFVNPKDYDKPVQEVIAEMTNGGVDRSVECTGNINAMISAFECVHDGWGVAVLVGVPHKEAIFKTHPVNFLNERTLKGTFFGNYKPRSDLPSVVEMYMNKELELEKFITHEVPFSEINKAFELMLNGEEKSAVAWEAGKPLVIEEVEVAPPQKMEVRLKILFTSLCHTDVYFWEAKGQNSVFPRILGHEAAGIVESVGEGVTELQPGDHVLPVFTGECKECAHCKSEESNMCDLLRINTDRGVMLNDGKSRFSKNGQPIYHFVGTSTFSEYTVCHVGCVAKVNPTAPLDKVCVLSCGISTGLGATLNVAKPKKGSSVAVFGLGAVGLAAAEGARIAGASRIIGVDLNPARFEEAKKFGVNEFVNPKDHNKPVQEVIAEMTNGGVDRSVECTGNINAMISAFECVHDGWGVAVLVGVPHKDASFQTHPVNFLNERTLKGTFFGNYKPRSDLPSVVEKYMNKELELEKFITHEVSFSEINKAFDLMLKGEGLRCLIKMEE
;
A
#
# COMPACT_ATOMS: atom_id res chain seq x y z
N MET A 1 -50.36 -49.45 10.27
CA MET A 1 -50.50 -48.81 8.95
C MET A 1 -49.08 -48.66 8.41
N LEU A 2 -48.46 -49.65 7.74
CA LEU A 2 -48.65 -50.11 6.33
C LEU A 2 -48.60 -48.91 5.35
N HIS A 3 -47.82 -48.84 4.26
CA HIS A 3 -47.02 -49.81 3.49
C HIS A 3 -46.19 -49.07 2.39
N HIS A 4 -45.07 -49.67 1.98
CA HIS A 4 -44.47 -49.85 0.62
C HIS A 4 -44.21 -48.74 -0.42
N ASN A 5 -42.92 -48.71 -0.84
CA ASN A 5 -42.31 -48.86 -2.18
C ASN A 5 -43.16 -48.87 -3.48
N PHE A 6 -42.51 -48.34 -4.53
CA PHE A 6 -42.38 -48.79 -5.94
C PHE A 6 -42.78 -47.80 -7.06
N ILE A 7 -41.78 -47.48 -7.89
CA ILE A 7 -41.80 -47.05 -9.31
C ILE A 7 -42.29 -48.26 -10.15
N PRO A 8 -43.05 -48.14 -11.29
CA PRO A 8 -42.41 -48.08 -12.63
C PRO A 8 -43.22 -47.51 -13.85
N THR A 9 -42.49 -46.80 -14.74
CA THR A 9 -42.40 -47.00 -16.23
C THR A 9 -43.62 -46.70 -17.14
N ILE A 10 -43.59 -46.35 -18.44
CA ILE A 10 -42.63 -46.26 -19.58
C ILE A 10 -43.45 -45.59 -20.73
N SER A 11 -42.87 -44.80 -21.65
CA SER A 11 -42.78 -45.02 -23.14
C SER A 11 -42.82 -43.68 -23.89
N TYR A 12 -42.23 -43.45 -25.07
CA TYR A 12 -41.20 -44.10 -25.91
C TYR A 12 -40.73 -43.04 -26.95
N SER A 13 -39.47 -43.12 -27.39
CA SER A 13 -38.89 -42.42 -28.56
C SER A 13 -39.16 -43.22 -29.87
N PRO A 14 -38.78 -42.79 -31.10
CA PRO A 14 -37.38 -42.80 -31.62
C PRO A 14 -37.07 -41.61 -32.60
N GLU A 15 -35.85 -41.28 -33.06
CA GLU A 15 -34.84 -41.98 -33.89
C GLU A 15 -33.45 -41.32 -33.65
N SER A 16 -32.35 -42.00 -33.26
CA SER A 16 -31.36 -42.86 -33.98
C SER A 16 -30.48 -42.11 -35.02
N LYS A 17 -29.13 -42.17 -35.09
CA LYS A 17 -28.08 -43.19 -34.78
C LYS A 17 -26.72 -42.49 -34.44
N TYR A 18 -26.00 -42.83 -33.35
CA TYR A 18 -24.84 -43.76 -33.19
C TYR A 18 -23.74 -43.66 -34.30
N ILE A 19 -22.41 -43.61 -34.03
CA ILE A 19 -21.51 -44.61 -33.41
C ILE A 19 -20.11 -43.97 -33.08
N TYR A 20 -19.49 -44.30 -31.93
CA TYR A 20 -18.02 -44.23 -31.59
C TYR A 20 -17.35 -45.59 -31.92
N PRO A 21 -16.01 -45.80 -32.15
CA PRO A 21 -14.94 -45.44 -31.20
C PRO A 21 -13.47 -45.30 -31.73
N LEU A 22 -12.56 -45.06 -30.77
CA LEU A 22 -11.08 -45.02 -30.75
C LEU A 22 -10.31 -46.03 -31.64
N LYS A 23 -9.15 -45.62 -32.18
CA LYS A 23 -7.87 -46.38 -32.09
C LYS A 23 -6.63 -45.60 -32.56
N THR A 24 -5.55 -45.78 -31.82
CA THR A 24 -4.14 -45.48 -32.11
C THR A 24 -3.55 -46.48 -33.10
N SER A 25 -2.74 -46.05 -34.09
CA SER A 25 -1.46 -46.66 -34.51
C SER A 25 -0.94 -46.12 -35.85
N SER A 26 0.35 -45.76 -35.86
CA SER A 26 1.37 -45.87 -36.94
C SER A 26 0.99 -45.65 -38.42
N PHE A 27 1.72 -44.76 -39.10
CA PHE A 27 1.91 -44.85 -40.55
C PHE A 27 3.39 -44.71 -40.95
N ASP A 28 3.84 -45.72 -41.69
CA ASP A 28 5.15 -45.96 -42.30
C ASP A 28 5.10 -45.48 -43.78
N PRO A 29 6.18 -44.94 -44.37
CA PRO A 29 6.15 -44.34 -45.70
C PRO A 29 6.65 -45.32 -46.77
N SER A 30 5.78 -45.76 -47.68
CA SER A 30 6.21 -46.28 -48.99
C SER A 30 5.05 -46.38 -50.00
N GLN A 31 5.40 -46.20 -51.28
CA GLN A 31 4.61 -46.34 -52.52
C GLN A 31 3.84 -45.07 -52.95
N SER A 32 4.29 -44.23 -53.89
CA SER A 32 4.73 -44.39 -55.31
C SER A 32 3.59 -44.56 -56.33
N SER A 33 3.31 -43.52 -57.13
CA SER A 33 3.30 -43.55 -58.61
C SER A 33 2.90 -42.17 -59.17
N VAL A 34 3.84 -41.40 -59.72
CA VAL A 34 4.23 -41.26 -61.15
C VAL A 34 3.16 -40.56 -62.03
N GLY A 35 3.56 -39.45 -62.66
CA GLY A 35 2.97 -39.04 -63.95
C GLY A 35 3.10 -37.58 -64.39
N ASN A 36 4.30 -37.18 -64.85
CA ASN A 36 4.63 -36.20 -65.92
C ASN A 36 4.09 -34.74 -65.84
N SER A 37 4.88 -33.69 -66.02
CA SER A 37 5.76 -33.44 -67.18
C SER A 37 6.79 -32.34 -66.87
N LEU A 38 8.02 -32.55 -67.35
CA LEU A 38 9.14 -31.62 -67.37
C LEU A 38 9.02 -30.60 -68.52
N GLU A 39 9.86 -29.56 -68.38
CA GLU A 39 10.50 -28.72 -69.41
C GLU A 39 10.03 -27.27 -69.66
N LEU A 40 11.08 -26.42 -69.76
CA LEU A 40 11.21 -25.12 -70.44
C LEU A 40 10.95 -23.83 -69.63
N ILE A 41 12.02 -23.28 -69.01
CA ILE A 41 12.87 -22.20 -69.58
C ILE A 41 13.68 -21.51 -68.46
N SER A 42 15.00 -21.67 -68.56
CA SER A 42 15.99 -20.70 -68.10
C SER A 42 16.25 -19.70 -69.23
N LYS A 43 16.13 -18.39 -68.95
CA LYS A 43 16.81 -17.23 -69.58
C LYS A 43 15.96 -15.96 -69.48
N SER A 44 16.32 -15.06 -68.55
CA SER A 44 16.71 -13.68 -68.90
C SER A 44 17.18 -12.93 -67.65
N ARG A 45 18.52 -12.81 -67.52
CA ARG A 45 19.17 -11.70 -66.83
C ARG A 45 19.05 -10.44 -67.70
N LYS A 46 19.16 -9.27 -67.04
CA LYS A 46 19.46 -7.89 -67.53
C LYS A 46 18.21 -6.98 -67.66
N SER A 47 18.19 -5.73 -67.20
CA SER A 47 19.20 -4.88 -66.52
C SER A 47 18.71 -3.43 -66.35
N PHE A 48 19.36 -2.69 -65.44
CA PHE A 48 19.52 -1.20 -65.31
C PHE A 48 18.32 -0.39 -64.76
N SER A 49 18.45 0.71 -64.00
CA SER A 49 19.45 1.35 -63.11
C SER A 49 19.00 2.81 -62.89
N LEU A 50 19.50 3.47 -61.84
CA LEU A 50 19.48 4.92 -61.56
C LEU A 50 18.13 5.46 -61.03
N SER A 51 18.08 6.23 -59.94
CA SER A 51 19.03 7.25 -59.50
C SER A 51 19.31 7.24 -57.98
N ARG A 52 20.61 7.14 -57.66
CA ARG A 52 21.27 7.88 -56.57
C ARG A 52 21.31 9.35 -56.97
N SER A 53 20.88 10.27 -56.11
CA SER A 53 21.68 11.43 -55.69
C SER A 53 20.89 12.42 -54.84
N LEU A 54 21.21 12.46 -53.55
CA LEU A 54 21.60 13.71 -52.90
C LEU A 54 22.58 13.37 -51.78
N ILE A 55 23.86 13.42 -52.15
CA ILE A 55 25.01 13.54 -51.26
C ILE A 55 25.05 14.99 -50.81
N LEU A 56 25.26 15.25 -49.51
CA LEU A 56 26.22 16.25 -49.04
C LEU A 56 26.56 16.03 -47.55
N ASN A 57 27.82 15.61 -47.35
CA ASN A 57 28.74 15.95 -46.26
C ASN A 57 28.30 15.82 -44.79
N ASN A 58 28.85 14.82 -44.10
CA ASN A 58 29.80 15.17 -43.04
C ASN A 58 30.85 14.09 -42.80
N LYS A 59 32.08 14.57 -42.58
CA LYS A 59 33.33 13.81 -42.46
C LYS A 59 33.39 12.96 -41.18
N SER A 60 34.15 11.87 -41.29
CA SER A 60 34.81 11.10 -40.22
C SER A 60 33.94 10.66 -39.05
N ARG A 61 33.36 9.46 -39.15
CA ARG A 61 33.10 8.60 -37.98
C ARG A 61 33.38 7.15 -38.36
N ASN A 62 34.31 6.53 -37.64
CA ASN A 62 34.61 5.11 -37.75
C ASN A 62 33.32 4.32 -37.47
N SER A 63 32.74 3.71 -38.51
CA SER A 63 31.69 2.72 -38.35
C SER A 63 32.33 1.41 -37.90
N ILE A 64 32.14 1.06 -36.63
CA ILE A 64 32.41 -0.29 -36.12
C ILE A 64 31.31 -1.18 -36.72
N SER A 65 31.66 -2.06 -37.65
CA SER A 65 30.71 -3.05 -38.17
C SER A 65 30.51 -4.17 -37.16
N VAL A 66 29.41 -4.91 -37.24
CA VAL A 66 29.16 -6.10 -36.38
C VAL A 66 30.29 -7.15 -36.48
N LYS A 67 31.12 -7.12 -37.53
CA LYS A 67 32.35 -7.94 -37.62
C LYS A 67 33.46 -7.47 -36.67
N ASP A 68 33.53 -6.19 -36.35
CA ASP A 68 34.57 -5.61 -35.47
C ASP A 68 34.27 -5.87 -33.98
N LEU A 69 33.05 -6.32 -33.64
CA LEU A 69 32.73 -6.88 -32.31
C LEU A 69 33.25 -8.32 -32.13
N GLN A 70 33.67 -9.00 -33.20
CA GLN A 70 34.30 -10.33 -33.13
C GLN A 70 35.82 -10.26 -32.90
N SER A 71 36.46 -9.10 -33.04
CA SER A 71 37.92 -8.97 -32.97
C SER A 71 38.48 -8.64 -31.58
N ASN A 72 37.64 -8.40 -30.58
CA ASN A 72 38.04 -8.24 -29.18
C ASN A 72 37.62 -9.46 -28.34
N GLN A 73 38.00 -10.66 -28.78
CA GLN A 73 38.01 -11.80 -27.88
C GLN A 73 39.10 -11.58 -26.84
N PRO A 74 38.81 -11.73 -25.52
CA PRO A 74 39.86 -11.86 -24.51
C PRO A 74 40.82 -12.97 -24.97
N GLU A 75 42.13 -12.82 -24.70
CA GLU A 75 43.11 -13.90 -24.85
C GLU A 75 42.48 -15.22 -24.42
N GLU A 76 42.63 -16.26 -25.25
CA GLU A 76 42.20 -17.63 -24.97
C GLU A 76 42.85 -18.13 -23.68
N ALA A 77 42.35 -17.68 -22.53
CA ALA A 77 42.45 -18.41 -21.29
C ALA A 77 41.80 -19.75 -21.61
N GLU A 78 42.59 -20.83 -21.58
CA GLU A 78 42.15 -22.21 -21.83
C GLU A 78 40.77 -22.43 -21.19
N MET A 79 39.70 -22.24 -21.96
CA MET A 79 38.37 -22.60 -21.55
C MET A 79 38.37 -24.12 -21.62
N ALA A 80 38.77 -24.76 -20.52
CA ALA A 80 38.60 -26.19 -20.33
C ALA A 80 37.21 -26.55 -20.84
N SER A 81 37.15 -27.42 -21.85
CA SER A 81 35.91 -27.73 -22.57
C SER A 81 34.86 -28.20 -21.56
N THR A 82 33.88 -27.34 -21.27
CA THR A 82 32.74 -27.67 -20.42
C THR A 82 31.70 -28.53 -21.15
N ALA A 83 32.04 -28.99 -22.36
CA ALA A 83 31.22 -29.87 -23.17
C ALA A 83 30.96 -31.19 -22.42
N GLY A 84 29.69 -31.56 -22.29
CA GLY A 84 29.28 -32.76 -21.56
C GLY A 84 29.38 -32.65 -20.03
N GLN A 85 29.80 -31.51 -19.47
CA GLN A 85 29.99 -31.34 -18.03
C GLN A 85 28.84 -30.53 -17.39
N VAL A 86 28.38 -30.99 -16.22
CA VAL A 86 27.56 -30.19 -15.32
C VAL A 86 28.44 -29.07 -14.76
N ILE A 87 27.94 -27.83 -14.76
CA ILE A 87 28.63 -26.70 -14.12
C ILE A 87 27.81 -26.17 -12.97
N ARG A 88 28.45 -25.45 -12.05
CA ARG A 88 27.78 -24.74 -10.95
C ARG A 88 27.74 -23.25 -11.23
N CYS A 89 26.62 -22.62 -10.91
CA CYS A 89 26.49 -21.16 -10.93
C CYS A 89 25.72 -20.70 -9.70
N LYS A 90 25.85 -19.41 -9.35
CA LYS A 90 24.94 -18.80 -8.39
C LYS A 90 23.61 -18.50 -9.07
N ALA A 91 22.52 -18.96 -8.47
CA ALA A 91 21.16 -18.73 -8.94
C ALA A 91 20.32 -18.08 -7.84
N ALA A 92 19.35 -17.28 -8.24
CA ALA A 92 18.29 -16.78 -7.39
C ALA A 92 17.06 -17.66 -7.59
N VAL A 93 16.72 -18.49 -6.61
CA VAL A 93 15.72 -19.54 -6.74
C VAL A 93 14.43 -19.15 -6.03
N ALA A 94 13.32 -19.24 -6.76
CA ALA A 94 11.97 -19.12 -6.21
C ALA A 94 11.45 -20.53 -5.87
N TRP A 95 11.52 -20.91 -4.60
CA TRP A 95 11.03 -22.21 -4.14
C TRP A 95 9.50 -22.25 -3.96
N GLU A 96 8.93 -21.12 -3.55
CA GLU A 96 7.50 -20.97 -3.29
C GLU A 96 7.00 -19.63 -3.85
N ALA A 97 5.75 -19.61 -4.31
CA ALA A 97 5.12 -18.39 -4.79
C ALA A 97 5.01 -17.34 -3.66
N GLY A 98 5.45 -16.11 -3.93
CA GLY A 98 5.33 -14.99 -2.98
C GLY A 98 6.37 -15.01 -1.84
N LYS A 99 7.35 -15.91 -1.86
CA LYS A 99 8.49 -15.89 -0.93
C LYS A 99 9.70 -15.18 -1.56
N PRO A 100 10.60 -14.61 -0.74
CA PRO A 100 11.88 -14.07 -1.23
C PRO A 100 12.69 -15.13 -1.99
N LEU A 101 13.47 -14.68 -2.97
CA LEU A 101 14.40 -15.52 -3.70
C LEU A 101 15.57 -15.94 -2.80
N VAL A 102 15.99 -17.18 -2.92
CA VAL A 102 17.17 -17.69 -2.21
C VAL A 102 18.36 -17.68 -3.16
N ILE A 103 19.47 -17.04 -2.77
CA ILE A 103 20.72 -17.13 -3.53
C ILE A 103 21.45 -18.40 -3.13
N GLU A 104 21.62 -19.33 -4.07
CA GLU A 104 22.30 -20.60 -3.83
C GLU A 104 23.11 -21.06 -5.05
N GLU A 105 23.93 -22.09 -4.86
CA GLU A 105 24.60 -22.76 -5.98
C GLU A 105 23.64 -23.72 -6.67
N ALA A 106 23.44 -23.54 -7.97
CA ALA A 106 22.65 -24.41 -8.82
C ALA A 106 23.54 -25.12 -9.85
N GLU A 107 23.18 -26.37 -10.15
CA GLU A 107 23.83 -27.15 -11.20
C GLU A 107 23.13 -26.95 -12.55
N VAL A 108 23.89 -26.57 -13.57
CA VAL A 108 23.41 -26.40 -14.95
C VAL A 108 23.85 -27.61 -15.77
N ALA A 109 22.88 -28.37 -16.27
CA ALA A 109 23.12 -29.56 -17.07
C ALA A 109 23.87 -29.25 -18.39
N PRO A 110 24.65 -30.20 -18.94
CA PRO A 110 25.28 -30.06 -20.25
C PRO A 110 24.27 -29.69 -21.35
N PRO A 111 24.60 -28.79 -22.29
CA PRO A 111 23.69 -28.48 -23.38
C PRO A 111 23.46 -29.71 -24.26
N GLN A 112 22.19 -30.01 -24.56
CA GLN A 112 21.76 -31.02 -25.52
C GLN A 112 21.75 -30.50 -26.95
N LYS A 113 21.33 -31.34 -27.90
CA LYS A 113 21.19 -30.95 -29.31
C LYS A 113 20.24 -29.75 -29.42
N MET A 114 20.68 -28.69 -30.10
CA MET A 114 19.99 -27.38 -30.24
C MET A 114 19.97 -26.50 -28.98
N GLU A 115 20.67 -26.89 -27.92
CA GLU A 115 20.86 -26.04 -26.74
C GLU A 115 22.22 -25.34 -26.80
N VAL A 116 22.26 -24.12 -26.29
CA VAL A 116 23.48 -23.36 -26.08
C VAL A 116 23.54 -22.95 -24.62
N ARG A 117 24.70 -23.08 -24.01
CA ARG A 117 24.95 -22.59 -22.66
C ARG A 117 25.65 -21.24 -22.76
N LEU A 118 25.09 -20.24 -22.09
CA LEU A 118 25.62 -18.87 -22.09
C LEU A 118 26.50 -18.64 -20.85
N PHE A 119 27.58 -17.89 -21.01
CA PHE A 119 28.41 -17.39 -19.91
C PHE A 119 28.20 -15.88 -19.77
N SER A 120 27.92 -15.40 -18.56
CA SER A 120 27.82 -13.97 -18.25
C SER A 120 28.98 -13.57 -17.34
N SER A 121 29.74 -12.56 -17.76
CA SER A 121 30.83 -11.97 -16.96
C SER A 121 30.38 -10.77 -16.10
N LEU A 122 29.09 -10.41 -16.12
CA LEU A 122 28.56 -9.22 -15.45
C LEU A 122 28.07 -9.56 -14.02
N PRO A 123 28.59 -8.88 -12.97
CA PRO A 123 28.25 -9.20 -11.57
C PRO A 123 27.01 -8.46 -11.01
N PHE A 124 26.24 -7.76 -11.85
CA PHE A 124 25.15 -6.87 -11.41
C PHE A 124 23.78 -7.30 -11.94
N ALA A 125 22.73 -7.07 -11.14
CA ALA A 125 21.36 -7.06 -11.55
C ALA A 125 20.91 -5.60 -11.81
N THR A 126 20.71 -5.24 -13.07
CA THR A 126 20.08 -3.97 -13.46
C THR A 126 18.59 -3.97 -13.09
N LEU A 127 18.15 -2.99 -12.30
CA LEU A 127 16.76 -2.80 -11.93
C LEU A 127 16.16 -1.60 -12.69
N MET A 128 14.94 -1.78 -13.18
CA MET A 128 14.16 -0.74 -13.84
C MET A 128 12.84 -0.63 -13.10
N SER A 129 12.76 0.32 -12.18
CA SER A 129 11.52 0.66 -11.48
C SER A 129 11.07 2.01 -12.04
N ILE A 130 9.93 2.03 -12.74
CA ILE A 130 9.22 3.27 -13.06
C ILE A 130 7.99 3.24 -12.17
N SER A 131 7.90 4.19 -11.23
CA SER A 131 6.84 4.41 -10.25
C SER A 131 5.50 3.75 -10.62
N GLY A 132 5.33 2.47 -10.30
CA GLY A 132 4.23 1.71 -10.88
C GLY A 132 4.14 0.25 -10.51
N LYS A 133 3.10 -0.07 -9.74
CA LYS A 133 2.73 -1.42 -9.29
C LYS A 133 2.77 -2.43 -10.45
N PRO A 134 3.62 -3.48 -10.38
CA PRO A 134 3.39 -4.69 -11.14
C PRO A 134 2.17 -5.41 -10.59
N ARG A 135 1.18 -5.71 -11.44
CA ARG A 135 0.14 -6.68 -11.10
C ARG A 135 0.74 -8.08 -11.24
N GLY A 136 0.99 -8.72 -10.10
CA GLY A 136 1.11 -10.16 -9.92
C GLY A 136 1.74 -10.97 -11.05
N LYS A 137 3.08 -11.05 -11.05
CA LYS A 137 3.94 -12.22 -11.35
C LYS A 137 5.39 -11.74 -11.43
N ILE A 138 6.30 -12.52 -10.85
CA ILE A 138 7.74 -12.26 -10.75
C ILE A 138 8.35 -12.25 -12.16
N PRO A 139 8.93 -11.15 -12.67
CA PRO A 139 9.69 -11.20 -13.91
C PRO A 139 11.13 -11.62 -13.64
N SER A 140 11.67 -12.48 -14.50
CA SER A 140 13.09 -12.85 -14.50
C SER A 140 13.93 -11.83 -15.29
N PHE A 141 15.23 -11.76 -15.00
CA PHE A 141 16.18 -10.78 -15.56
C PHE A 141 16.22 -10.71 -17.10
N HIS A 142 15.81 -11.78 -17.80
CA HIS A 142 15.75 -11.84 -19.26
C HIS A 142 14.48 -11.19 -19.86
N GLU A 143 13.45 -10.94 -19.05
CA GLU A 143 12.16 -10.36 -19.49
C GLU A 143 12.20 -8.83 -19.59
N SER A 144 13.12 -8.14 -18.89
CA SER A 144 13.24 -6.68 -18.95
C SER A 144 13.64 -6.16 -20.34
N SER A 145 14.54 -6.87 -21.03
CA SER A 145 14.89 -6.65 -22.43
C SER A 145 13.72 -6.94 -23.37
N ALA A 146 12.93 -7.96 -23.06
CA ALA A 146 11.77 -8.39 -23.84
C ALA A 146 10.60 -7.38 -23.74
N MET A 147 10.32 -6.83 -22.55
CA MET A 147 9.27 -5.82 -22.34
C MET A 147 9.56 -4.50 -23.06
N ARG A 148 10.83 -4.09 -23.18
CA ARG A 148 11.23 -2.91 -23.98
C ARG A 148 10.97 -3.14 -25.47
N LEU A 149 11.30 -4.33 -25.97
CA LEU A 149 11.01 -4.72 -27.35
C LEU A 149 9.50 -4.79 -27.62
N GLN A 150 8.69 -5.15 -26.62
CA GLN A 150 7.23 -5.16 -26.75
C GLN A 150 6.69 -3.78 -27.07
N GLY A 151 6.98 -2.75 -26.26
CA GLY A 151 6.49 -1.39 -26.48
C GLY A 151 7.06 -0.76 -27.76
N LEU A 152 8.38 -0.91 -27.95
CA LEU A 152 9.08 -0.39 -29.12
C LEU A 152 8.54 -1.01 -30.42
N GLY A 153 8.38 -2.33 -30.45
CA GLY A 153 7.86 -3.06 -31.62
C GLY A 153 6.35 -2.86 -31.83
N ALA A 154 5.57 -2.78 -30.75
CA ALA A 154 4.14 -2.45 -30.84
C ALA A 154 3.95 -1.12 -31.56
N THR A 155 4.86 -0.17 -31.34
CA THR A 155 4.80 1.12 -32.00
C THR A 155 5.41 1.07 -33.41
N LEU A 156 6.67 0.68 -33.56
CA LEU A 156 7.39 0.74 -34.84
C LEU A 156 6.89 -0.28 -35.88
N ASN A 157 6.49 -1.48 -35.46
CA ASN A 157 6.15 -2.57 -36.38
C ASN A 157 4.63 -2.77 -36.53
N VAL A 158 3.83 -2.40 -35.52
CA VAL A 158 2.38 -2.69 -35.53
C VAL A 158 1.55 -1.43 -35.73
N ALA A 159 1.75 -0.42 -34.88
CA ALA A 159 1.07 0.87 -35.00
C ALA A 159 1.56 1.62 -36.26
N LYS A 160 2.87 1.57 -36.52
CA LYS A 160 3.54 2.24 -37.64
C LYS A 160 3.09 3.71 -37.77
N PRO A 161 3.34 4.55 -36.74
CA PRO A 161 3.13 5.98 -36.88
C PRO A 161 3.97 6.53 -38.03
N ILE A 162 3.47 7.58 -38.67
CA ILE A 162 4.16 8.28 -39.75
C ILE A 162 4.71 9.60 -39.21
N LYS A 163 5.71 10.16 -39.89
CA LYS A 163 6.29 11.43 -39.48
C LYS A 163 5.20 12.51 -39.37
N GLY A 164 5.12 13.17 -38.21
CA GLY A 164 4.10 14.18 -37.90
C GLY A 164 2.78 13.65 -37.37
N SER A 165 2.63 12.33 -37.16
CA SER A 165 1.39 11.77 -36.62
C SER A 165 1.23 12.05 -35.12
N SER A 166 -0.01 11.97 -34.66
CA SER A 166 -0.39 11.95 -33.25
C SER A 166 -0.45 10.51 -32.71
N VAL A 167 0.10 10.30 -31.52
CA VAL A 167 0.13 9.00 -30.85
C VAL A 167 -0.33 9.13 -29.40
N ALA A 168 -1.34 8.36 -29.00
CA ALA A 168 -1.70 8.21 -27.58
C ALA A 168 -1.08 6.94 -26.99
N VAL A 169 -0.41 7.04 -25.85
CA VAL A 169 0.19 5.93 -25.13
C VAL A 169 -0.52 5.76 -23.79
N PHE A 170 -1.27 4.68 -23.63
CA PHE A 170 -2.01 4.39 -22.40
C PHE A 170 -1.17 3.53 -21.46
N GLY A 171 -0.83 4.11 -20.30
CA GLY A 171 0.03 3.52 -19.28
C GLY A 171 1.50 3.82 -19.51
N LEU A 172 2.05 4.77 -18.76
CA LEU A 172 3.45 5.23 -18.79
C LEU A 172 4.38 4.40 -17.89
N GLY A 173 4.17 3.08 -17.84
CA GLY A 173 5.12 2.13 -17.27
C GLY A 173 6.24 1.77 -18.26
N ALA A 174 7.05 0.74 -17.97
CA ALA A 174 8.19 0.36 -18.82
C ALA A 174 7.82 0.11 -20.30
N VAL A 175 6.73 -0.62 -20.56
CA VAL A 175 6.23 -0.87 -21.93
C VAL A 175 5.72 0.42 -22.57
N GLY A 176 5.06 1.29 -21.79
CA GLY A 176 4.59 2.59 -22.23
C GLY A 176 5.70 3.53 -22.67
N LEU A 177 6.74 3.68 -21.84
CA LEU A 177 7.89 4.53 -22.19
C LEU A 177 8.62 4.00 -23.43
N ALA A 178 8.71 2.68 -23.59
CA ALA A 178 9.26 2.08 -24.81
C ALA A 178 8.36 2.34 -26.04
N ALA A 179 7.04 2.37 -25.87
CA ALA A 179 6.11 2.75 -26.93
C ALA A 179 6.21 4.24 -27.30
N ALA A 180 6.31 5.12 -26.30
CA ALA A 180 6.56 6.55 -26.51
C ALA A 180 7.88 6.80 -27.25
N GLU A 181 8.94 6.10 -26.85
CA GLU A 181 10.23 6.15 -27.53
C GLU A 181 10.12 5.66 -28.99
N GLY A 182 9.35 4.59 -29.23
CA GLY A 182 9.04 4.12 -30.58
C GLY A 182 8.28 5.17 -31.41
N ALA A 183 7.34 5.89 -30.82
CA ALA A 183 6.62 6.97 -31.50
C ALA A 183 7.56 8.14 -31.82
N ARG A 184 8.45 8.50 -30.90
CA ARG A 184 9.49 9.52 -31.09
C ARG A 184 10.44 9.14 -32.24
N LEU A 185 10.90 7.90 -32.27
CA LEU A 185 11.78 7.37 -33.32
C LEU A 185 11.11 7.32 -34.70
N ALA A 186 9.80 7.04 -34.74
CA ALA A 186 9.01 7.13 -35.97
C ALA A 186 8.77 8.58 -36.44
N GLY A 187 9.11 9.58 -35.62
CA GLY A 187 8.94 10.99 -35.91
C GLY A 187 7.53 11.53 -35.66
N ALA A 188 6.77 10.92 -34.74
CA ALA A 188 5.51 11.49 -34.27
C ALA A 188 5.76 12.89 -33.67
N SER A 189 4.92 13.87 -34.01
CA SER A 189 5.06 15.24 -33.51
C SER A 189 4.24 15.49 -32.24
N ARG A 190 3.25 14.65 -31.97
CA ARG A 190 2.37 14.76 -30.80
C ARG A 190 2.25 13.40 -30.14
N ILE A 191 2.77 13.29 -28.92
CA ILE A 191 2.77 12.05 -28.15
C ILE A 191 2.08 12.34 -26.82
N ILE A 192 0.86 11.83 -26.69
CA ILE A 192 -0.03 12.04 -25.54
C ILE A 192 0.12 10.84 -24.59
N GLY A 193 0.66 11.08 -23.41
CA GLY A 193 0.71 10.09 -22.34
C GLY A 193 -0.59 10.06 -21.57
N VAL A 194 -1.20 8.89 -21.42
CA VAL A 194 -2.43 8.70 -20.64
C VAL A 194 -2.10 7.83 -19.43
N ASP A 195 -2.10 8.42 -18.23
CA ASP A 195 -1.80 7.70 -16.99
C ASP A 195 -2.53 8.30 -15.79
N LEU A 196 -2.80 7.49 -14.76
CA LEU A 196 -3.41 7.95 -13.51
C LEU A 196 -2.41 8.67 -12.60
N ASN A 197 -1.12 8.41 -12.79
CA ASN A 197 -0.06 9.01 -11.98
C ASN A 197 0.58 10.20 -12.72
N PRO A 198 0.32 11.46 -12.30
CA PRO A 198 0.91 12.62 -12.94
C PRO A 198 2.44 12.68 -12.80
N ALA A 199 3.03 12.06 -11.77
CA ALA A 199 4.49 12.03 -11.60
C ALA A 199 5.21 11.30 -12.74
N ARG A 200 4.54 10.34 -13.41
CA ARG A 200 5.10 9.65 -14.57
C ARG A 200 5.28 10.55 -15.79
N PHE A 201 4.57 11.68 -15.84
CA PHE A 201 4.67 12.58 -16.99
C PHE A 201 6.06 13.21 -17.10
N GLU A 202 6.64 13.67 -16.00
CA GLU A 202 7.98 14.29 -16.01
C GLU A 202 9.05 13.33 -16.54
N GLU A 203 8.97 12.06 -16.15
CA GLU A 203 9.86 11.03 -16.69
C GLU A 203 9.57 10.74 -18.17
N ALA A 204 8.29 10.64 -18.54
CA ALA A 204 7.86 10.34 -19.90
C ALA A 204 8.27 11.41 -20.92
N LYS A 205 8.48 12.66 -20.51
CA LYS A 205 9.03 13.72 -21.36
C LYS A 205 10.40 13.35 -21.96
N LYS A 206 11.22 12.59 -21.23
CA LYS A 206 12.53 12.10 -21.72
C LYS A 206 12.41 11.14 -22.90
N PHE A 207 11.23 10.53 -23.07
CA PHE A 207 10.88 9.57 -24.13
C PHE A 207 9.99 10.20 -25.23
N GLY A 208 9.90 11.53 -25.26
CA GLY A 208 9.18 12.28 -26.30
C GLY A 208 7.71 12.56 -26.02
N VAL A 209 7.17 12.13 -24.87
CA VAL A 209 5.80 12.48 -24.46
C VAL A 209 5.74 13.99 -24.21
N ASN A 210 4.88 14.69 -24.94
CA ASN A 210 4.80 16.15 -24.89
C ASN A 210 3.45 16.67 -24.38
N GLU A 211 2.46 15.78 -24.25
CA GLU A 211 1.16 16.07 -23.66
C GLU A 211 0.75 14.96 -22.69
N PHE A 212 -0.09 15.30 -21.72
CA PHE A 212 -0.52 14.37 -20.68
C PHE A 212 -2.01 14.48 -20.43
N VAL A 213 -2.65 13.32 -20.23
CA VAL A 213 -4.04 13.22 -19.85
C VAL A 213 -4.13 12.27 -18.66
N ASN A 214 -4.55 12.80 -17.51
CA ASN A 214 -4.98 11.97 -16.40
C ASN A 214 -6.49 11.73 -16.51
N PRO A 215 -6.96 10.48 -16.69
CA PRO A 215 -8.38 10.18 -16.75
C PRO A 215 -9.18 10.67 -15.53
N LYS A 216 -8.57 10.86 -14.36
CA LYS A 216 -9.23 11.35 -13.15
C LYS A 216 -9.55 12.86 -13.17
N ASP A 217 -8.92 13.62 -14.05
CA ASP A 217 -9.08 15.09 -14.08
C ASP A 217 -10.32 15.54 -14.87
N TYR A 218 -11.10 14.58 -15.39
CA TYR A 218 -12.22 14.85 -16.29
C TYR A 218 -13.46 14.06 -15.89
N ASP A 219 -14.63 14.72 -15.88
CA ASP A 219 -15.93 14.10 -15.63
C ASP A 219 -16.51 13.36 -16.86
N LYS A 220 -15.67 13.03 -17.85
CA LYS A 220 -16.07 12.40 -19.11
C LYS A 220 -15.06 11.35 -19.56
N PRO A 221 -15.45 10.40 -20.43
CA PRO A 221 -14.56 9.34 -20.90
C PRO A 221 -13.30 9.90 -21.55
N VAL A 222 -12.13 9.30 -21.24
CA VAL A 222 -10.83 9.82 -21.69
C VAL A 222 -10.70 9.85 -23.23
N GLN A 223 -11.39 8.97 -23.94
CA GLN A 223 -11.43 8.99 -25.41
C GLN A 223 -12.10 10.27 -25.96
N GLU A 224 -13.09 10.83 -25.26
CA GLU A 224 -13.74 12.10 -25.64
C GLU A 224 -12.80 13.28 -25.36
N VAL A 225 -12.12 13.26 -24.22
CA VAL A 225 -11.08 14.25 -23.88
C VAL A 225 -10.01 14.29 -24.97
N ILE A 226 -9.47 13.12 -25.34
CA ILE A 226 -8.46 13.01 -26.39
C ILE A 226 -9.03 13.50 -27.72
N ALA A 227 -10.25 13.10 -28.10
CA ALA A 227 -10.87 13.53 -29.34
C ALA A 227 -11.02 15.05 -29.43
N GLU A 228 -11.44 15.73 -28.36
CA GLU A 228 -11.51 17.18 -28.30
C GLU A 228 -10.13 17.84 -28.43
N MET A 229 -9.13 17.30 -27.73
CA MET A 229 -7.75 17.79 -27.79
C MET A 229 -7.12 17.64 -29.18
N THR A 230 -7.56 16.65 -29.95
CA THR A 230 -6.91 16.19 -31.20
C THR A 230 -7.74 16.41 -32.45
N ASN A 231 -8.88 17.09 -32.33
CA ASN A 231 -9.82 17.33 -33.44
C ASN A 231 -10.31 16.01 -34.07
N GLY A 232 -10.83 15.12 -33.23
CA GLY A 232 -11.51 13.88 -33.64
C GLY A 232 -10.74 12.58 -33.38
N GLY A 233 -9.64 12.61 -32.63
CA GLY A 233 -8.88 11.43 -32.21
C GLY A 233 -7.40 11.48 -32.56
N VAL A 234 -6.65 10.44 -32.18
CA VAL A 234 -5.24 10.28 -32.55
C VAL A 234 -5.08 9.37 -33.77
N ASP A 235 -3.99 9.52 -34.51
CA ASP A 235 -3.68 8.63 -35.64
C ASP A 235 -3.39 7.22 -35.14
N ARG A 236 -2.64 7.10 -34.04
CA ARG A 236 -2.26 5.83 -33.43
C ARG A 236 -2.52 5.85 -31.94
N SER A 237 -2.93 4.71 -31.39
CA SER A 237 -2.89 4.49 -29.94
C SER A 237 -2.17 3.19 -29.62
N VAL A 238 -1.46 3.16 -28.49
CA VAL A 238 -0.77 1.98 -27.96
C VAL A 238 -1.17 1.81 -26.51
N GLU A 239 -1.82 0.69 -26.19
CA GLU A 239 -2.29 0.37 -24.85
C GLU A 239 -1.36 -0.61 -24.14
N CYS A 240 -0.85 -0.19 -22.98
CA CYS A 240 0.24 -0.86 -22.27
C CYS A 240 -0.10 -1.24 -20.82
N THR A 241 -1.34 -1.05 -20.36
CA THR A 241 -1.77 -1.29 -18.97
C THR A 241 -2.39 -2.68 -18.74
N GLY A 242 -3.01 -3.27 -19.76
CA GLY A 242 -3.83 -4.46 -19.59
C GLY A 242 -5.20 -4.19 -18.97
N ASN A 243 -5.55 -2.92 -18.69
CA ASN A 243 -6.84 -2.53 -18.13
C ASN A 243 -7.90 -2.47 -19.23
N ILE A 244 -9.02 -3.15 -19.00
CA ILE A 244 -10.06 -3.28 -20.03
C ILE A 244 -10.67 -1.93 -20.46
N ASN A 245 -10.82 -0.99 -19.54
CA ASN A 245 -11.34 0.35 -19.86
C ASN A 245 -10.30 1.14 -20.67
N ALA A 246 -9.01 1.04 -20.31
CA ALA A 246 -7.94 1.66 -21.08
C ALA A 246 -7.84 1.07 -22.50
N MET A 247 -8.04 -0.24 -22.67
CA MET A 247 -8.11 -0.87 -23.99
C MET A 247 -9.25 -0.32 -24.84
N ILE A 248 -10.45 -0.20 -24.25
CA ILE A 248 -11.61 0.35 -24.94
C ILE A 248 -11.36 1.80 -25.32
N SER A 249 -10.91 2.63 -24.37
CA SER A 249 -10.59 4.03 -24.63
C SER A 249 -9.48 4.21 -25.66
N ALA A 250 -8.45 3.36 -25.65
CA ALA A 250 -7.39 3.39 -26.66
C ALA A 250 -7.93 3.07 -28.06
N PHE A 251 -8.87 2.14 -28.19
CA PHE A 251 -9.54 1.88 -29.47
C PHE A 251 -10.50 2.99 -29.86
N GLU A 252 -11.17 3.60 -28.89
CA GLU A 252 -12.21 4.60 -29.17
C GLU A 252 -11.65 6.02 -29.36
N CYS A 253 -10.40 6.28 -29.00
CA CYS A 253 -9.76 7.58 -29.16
C CYS A 253 -9.04 7.77 -30.49
N VAL A 254 -9.01 6.77 -31.39
CA VAL A 254 -8.36 6.92 -32.70
C VAL A 254 -9.30 7.52 -33.74
N HIS A 255 -8.74 8.18 -34.75
CA HIS A 255 -9.51 8.77 -35.85
C HIS A 255 -10.37 7.73 -36.60
N ASP A 256 -11.57 8.15 -36.98
CA ASP A 256 -12.38 7.46 -37.99
C ASP A 256 -11.64 7.44 -39.34
N GLY A 257 -11.78 6.38 -40.13
CA GLY A 257 -11.14 6.24 -41.45
C GLY A 257 -9.76 5.56 -41.42
N TRP A 258 -8.83 6.06 -40.61
CA TRP A 258 -7.42 5.64 -40.67
C TRP A 258 -6.75 5.36 -39.32
N GLY A 259 -7.49 5.52 -38.22
CA GLY A 259 -6.98 5.31 -36.86
C GLY A 259 -6.60 3.85 -36.60
N VAL A 260 -5.46 3.64 -35.94
CA VAL A 260 -4.99 2.30 -35.57
C VAL A 260 -4.69 2.24 -34.07
N ALA A 261 -5.42 1.39 -33.36
CA ALA A 261 -5.16 1.06 -31.97
C ALA A 261 -4.41 -0.26 -31.84
N VAL A 262 -3.37 -0.26 -31.01
CA VAL A 262 -2.56 -1.44 -30.72
C VAL A 262 -2.69 -1.80 -29.25
N LEU A 263 -3.18 -3.00 -28.95
CA LEU A 263 -3.23 -3.57 -27.62
C LEU A 263 -1.98 -4.42 -27.39
N VAL A 264 -1.16 -4.04 -26.42
CA VAL A 264 0.02 -4.80 -25.97
C VAL A 264 -0.05 -5.17 -24.49
N GLY A 265 -0.81 -4.42 -23.68
CA GLY A 265 -1.07 -4.74 -22.28
C GLY A 265 -1.76 -6.10 -22.11
N VAL A 266 -1.31 -6.88 -21.13
CA VAL A 266 -1.87 -8.22 -20.85
C VAL A 266 -3.07 -8.09 -19.91
N PRO A 267 -4.29 -8.45 -20.34
CA PRO A 267 -5.48 -8.32 -19.51
C PRO A 267 -5.61 -9.48 -18.50
N HIS A 268 -6.47 -9.28 -17.49
CA HIS A 268 -6.84 -10.37 -16.59
C HIS A 268 -7.59 -11.48 -17.35
N LYS A 269 -7.49 -12.73 -16.88
CA LYS A 269 -8.03 -13.92 -17.57
C LYS A 269 -9.53 -13.82 -17.91
N GLU A 270 -10.29 -13.07 -17.12
CA GLU A 270 -11.74 -12.92 -17.25
C GLU A 270 -12.17 -11.61 -17.94
N ALA A 271 -11.22 -10.80 -18.41
CA ALA A 271 -11.54 -9.52 -19.03
C ALA A 271 -12.24 -9.71 -20.38
N ILE A 272 -13.33 -8.97 -20.60
CA ILE A 272 -14.12 -9.00 -21.84
C ILE A 272 -14.05 -7.62 -22.51
N PHE A 273 -13.46 -7.56 -23.70
CA PHE A 273 -13.43 -6.35 -24.52
C PHE A 273 -14.77 -6.18 -25.23
N LYS A 274 -15.52 -5.13 -24.88
CA LYS A 274 -16.82 -4.80 -25.50
C LYS A 274 -16.70 -3.45 -26.19
N THR A 275 -17.08 -3.41 -27.46
CA THR A 275 -17.10 -2.16 -28.23
C THR A 275 -18.31 -2.16 -29.17
N HIS A 276 -18.80 -0.97 -29.53
CA HIS A 276 -19.94 -0.86 -30.43
C HIS A 276 -19.52 -1.21 -31.87
N PRO A 277 -20.30 -1.99 -32.64
CA PRO A 277 -19.94 -2.38 -34.01
C PRO A 277 -19.67 -1.20 -34.97
N VAL A 278 -20.27 -0.03 -34.71
CA VAL A 278 -20.01 1.21 -35.47
C VAL A 278 -18.54 1.60 -35.46
N ASN A 279 -17.77 1.31 -34.41
CA ASN A 279 -16.35 1.65 -34.38
C ASN A 279 -15.57 0.98 -35.52
N PHE A 280 -15.97 -0.23 -35.95
CA PHE A 280 -15.40 -0.89 -37.12
C PHE A 280 -16.00 -0.38 -38.44
N LEU A 281 -17.28 0.01 -38.45
CA LEU A 281 -17.91 0.63 -39.62
C LEU A 281 -17.34 2.02 -39.92
N ASN A 282 -16.82 2.70 -38.90
CA ASN A 282 -16.04 3.94 -39.01
C ASN A 282 -14.58 3.68 -39.44
N GLU A 283 -14.27 2.49 -39.96
CA GLU A 283 -12.96 2.12 -40.51
C GLU A 283 -11.79 2.22 -39.51
N ARG A 284 -12.07 2.16 -38.20
CA ARG A 284 -11.00 2.07 -37.19
C ARG A 284 -10.39 0.67 -37.18
N THR A 285 -9.07 0.61 -37.00
CA THR A 285 -8.34 -0.65 -36.95
C THR A 285 -7.90 -0.99 -35.53
N LEU A 286 -8.24 -2.19 -35.06
CA LEU A 286 -7.74 -2.74 -33.79
C LEU A 286 -6.75 -3.87 -34.06
N LYS A 287 -5.56 -3.82 -33.43
CA LYS A 287 -4.54 -4.87 -33.51
C LYS A 287 -4.09 -5.28 -32.13
N GLY A 288 -3.92 -6.59 -31.91
CA GLY A 288 -3.23 -7.11 -30.74
C GLY A 288 -1.79 -7.49 -31.08
N THR A 289 -0.87 -7.35 -30.12
CA THR A 289 0.48 -7.89 -30.24
C THR A 289 1.03 -8.30 -28.87
N PHE A 290 1.85 -9.34 -28.84
CA PHE A 290 2.48 -9.82 -27.60
C PHE A 290 3.98 -9.49 -27.53
N PHE A 291 4.64 -9.30 -28.69
CA PHE A 291 6.07 -9.02 -28.82
C PHE A 291 6.37 -7.94 -29.88
N GLY A 292 5.41 -7.06 -30.17
CA GLY A 292 5.60 -6.00 -31.14
C GLY A 292 5.96 -6.50 -32.54
N ASN A 293 5.48 -7.71 -32.91
CA ASN A 293 5.83 -8.45 -34.13
C ASN A 293 7.33 -8.67 -34.39
N TYR A 294 8.18 -8.52 -33.38
CA TYR A 294 9.60 -8.81 -33.52
C TYR A 294 9.85 -10.31 -33.70
N LYS A 295 10.75 -10.62 -34.64
CA LYS A 295 11.37 -11.93 -34.81
C LYS A 295 12.75 -11.88 -34.14
N PRO A 296 12.94 -12.51 -32.97
CA PRO A 296 14.16 -12.32 -32.17
C PRO A 296 15.47 -12.57 -32.93
N ARG A 297 15.51 -13.55 -33.83
CA ARG A 297 16.73 -13.85 -34.60
C ARG A 297 17.06 -12.83 -35.68
N SER A 298 16.07 -12.24 -36.33
CA SER A 298 16.31 -11.31 -37.46
C SER A 298 16.32 -9.86 -37.03
N ASP A 299 15.52 -9.52 -36.03
CA ASP A 299 15.21 -8.11 -35.76
C ASP A 299 15.96 -7.58 -34.53
N LEU A 300 16.30 -8.44 -33.55
CA LEU A 300 17.08 -8.03 -32.38
C LEU A 300 18.45 -7.43 -32.75
N PRO A 301 19.20 -7.96 -33.74
CA PRO A 301 20.45 -7.32 -34.18
C PRO A 301 20.26 -5.86 -34.61
N SER A 302 19.15 -5.53 -35.28
CA SER A 302 18.88 -4.14 -35.70
C SER A 302 18.61 -3.21 -34.52
N VAL A 303 17.95 -3.69 -33.46
CA VAL A 303 17.74 -2.91 -32.23
C VAL A 303 19.05 -2.69 -31.49
N VAL A 304 19.93 -3.69 -31.48
CA VAL A 304 21.30 -3.55 -30.94
C VAL A 304 22.10 -2.54 -31.76
N GLU A 305 22.01 -2.57 -33.09
CA GLU A 305 22.65 -1.55 -33.95
C GLU A 305 22.13 -0.15 -33.66
N MET A 306 20.81 0.04 -33.47
CA MET A 306 20.24 1.33 -33.07
C MET A 306 20.82 1.82 -31.73
N TYR A 307 20.97 0.93 -30.76
CA TYR A 307 21.61 1.26 -29.48
C TYR A 307 23.08 1.65 -29.66
N MET A 308 23.85 0.84 -30.40
CA MET A 308 25.28 1.09 -30.65
C MET A 308 25.51 2.39 -31.43
N ASN A 309 24.58 2.76 -32.31
CA ASN A 309 24.59 4.01 -33.07
C ASN A 309 24.06 5.21 -32.27
N LYS A 310 23.67 5.02 -31.00
CA LYS A 310 23.05 6.03 -30.12
C LYS A 310 21.72 6.59 -30.64
N GLU A 311 21.03 5.83 -31.47
CA GLU A 311 19.67 6.14 -31.93
C GLU A 311 18.63 5.76 -30.86
N LEU A 312 18.91 4.68 -30.12
CA LEU A 312 18.14 4.22 -28.96
C LEU A 312 18.99 4.38 -27.70
N GLU A 313 18.54 5.16 -26.72
CA GLU A 313 19.27 5.40 -25.47
C GLU A 313 18.73 4.50 -24.35
N LEU A 314 19.30 3.29 -24.22
CA LEU A 314 18.83 2.29 -23.24
C LEU A 314 19.10 2.68 -21.79
N GLU A 315 20.08 3.55 -21.56
CA GLU A 315 20.45 4.07 -20.24
C GLU A 315 19.31 4.85 -19.60
N LYS A 316 18.48 5.54 -20.40
CA LYS A 316 17.30 6.27 -19.91
C LYS A 316 16.29 5.37 -19.21
N PHE A 317 16.28 4.09 -19.55
CA PHE A 317 15.37 3.10 -18.98
C PHE A 317 15.93 2.44 -17.71
N ILE A 318 17.15 2.77 -17.27
CA ILE A 318 17.80 2.18 -16.10
C ILE A 318 17.77 3.19 -14.96
N THR A 319 17.01 2.87 -13.91
CA THR A 319 16.87 3.73 -12.73
C THR A 319 17.79 3.33 -11.59
N HIS A 320 18.11 2.04 -11.49
CA HIS A 320 18.82 1.47 -10.35
C HIS A 320 19.70 0.30 -10.82
N GLU A 321 20.87 0.15 -10.20
CA GLU A 321 21.71 -1.04 -10.37
C GLU A 321 21.92 -1.67 -8.99
N VAL A 322 21.60 -2.95 -8.87
CA VAL A 322 21.65 -3.69 -7.61
C VAL A 322 22.59 -4.88 -7.80
N PRO A 323 23.52 -5.17 -6.88
CA PRO A 323 24.32 -6.39 -6.96
C PRO A 323 23.42 -7.62 -7.04
N PHE A 324 23.79 -8.65 -7.82
CA PHE A 324 22.96 -9.86 -7.95
C PHE A 324 22.69 -10.54 -6.58
N SER A 325 23.61 -10.42 -5.63
CA SER A 325 23.43 -10.89 -4.25
C SER A 325 22.29 -10.20 -3.49
N GLU A 326 21.89 -9.01 -3.91
CA GLU A 326 20.81 -8.20 -3.34
C GLU A 326 19.52 -8.27 -4.19
N ILE A 327 19.32 -9.34 -4.97
CA ILE A 327 18.20 -9.43 -5.91
C ILE A 327 16.82 -9.19 -5.26
N ASN A 328 16.63 -9.59 -3.98
CA ASN A 328 15.39 -9.32 -3.25
C ASN A 328 15.14 -7.82 -3.04
N LYS A 329 16.18 -7.03 -2.77
CA LYS A 329 16.08 -5.55 -2.71
C LYS A 329 15.68 -4.97 -4.06
N ALA A 330 16.13 -5.59 -5.15
CA ALA A 330 15.71 -5.23 -6.50
C ALA A 330 14.19 -5.45 -6.67
N PHE A 331 13.65 -6.59 -6.21
CA PHE A 331 12.19 -6.81 -6.17
C PHE A 331 11.46 -5.84 -5.23
N GLU A 332 12.01 -5.55 -4.05
CA GLU A 332 11.44 -4.59 -3.11
C GLU A 332 11.34 -3.19 -3.72
N LEU A 333 12.39 -2.69 -4.38
CA LEU A 333 12.39 -1.40 -5.09
C LEU A 333 11.42 -1.34 -6.28
N MET A 334 11.06 -2.50 -6.84
CA MET A 334 10.04 -2.61 -7.89
C MET A 334 8.61 -2.64 -7.31
N LEU A 335 8.45 -3.20 -6.10
CA LEU A 335 7.16 -3.37 -5.43
C LEU A 335 6.76 -2.14 -4.60
N ASN A 336 7.74 -1.51 -3.96
CA ASN A 336 7.58 -0.31 -3.14
C ASN A 336 7.73 0.91 -4.07
N GLY A 337 6.61 1.52 -4.47
CA GLY A 337 6.66 2.89 -5.00
C GLY A 337 7.09 3.87 -3.92
N GLU A 338 7.42 5.10 -4.28
CA GLU A 338 7.58 6.20 -3.32
C GLU A 338 6.27 6.34 -2.51
N GLU A 339 6.36 6.23 -1.18
CA GLU A 339 5.21 6.22 -0.26
C GLU A 339 5.08 7.56 0.44
N LYS A 340 3.85 8.07 0.58
CA LYS A 340 3.62 9.37 1.21
C LYS A 340 3.60 9.26 2.73
N SER A 341 4.31 10.17 3.39
CA SER A 341 4.34 10.37 4.83
C SER A 341 4.16 11.83 5.19
N ALA A 342 3.47 12.12 6.29
CA ALA A 342 3.42 13.47 6.84
C ALA A 342 4.54 13.63 7.88
N VAL A 343 5.62 14.30 7.48
CA VAL A 343 6.84 14.43 8.26
C VAL A 343 6.81 15.72 9.07
N ALA A 344 7.01 15.61 10.38
CA ALA A 344 7.32 16.75 11.24
C ALA A 344 8.82 17.02 11.15
N TRP A 345 9.22 18.10 10.48
CA TRP A 345 10.63 18.50 10.37
C TRP A 345 11.11 19.31 11.57
N GLU A 346 10.23 20.09 12.18
CA GLU A 346 10.52 20.99 13.28
C GLU A 346 9.31 21.06 14.22
N ALA A 347 9.57 21.35 15.50
CA ALA A 347 8.53 21.51 16.51
C ALA A 347 7.51 22.60 16.14
N GLY A 348 6.22 22.27 16.27
CA GLY A 348 5.11 23.22 16.08
C GLY A 348 4.95 23.76 14.65
N LYS A 349 5.73 23.27 13.68
CA LYS A 349 5.57 23.63 12.26
C LYS A 349 4.60 22.67 11.56
N PRO A 350 3.83 23.15 10.56
CA PRO A 350 2.98 22.27 9.77
C PRO A 350 3.75 21.05 9.24
N LEU A 351 3.11 19.89 9.26
CA LEU A 351 3.63 18.67 8.67
C LEU A 351 3.78 18.85 7.16
N VAL A 352 4.84 18.28 6.59
CA VAL A 352 5.05 18.28 5.14
C VAL A 352 4.76 16.86 4.62
N ILE A 353 3.92 16.77 3.59
CA ILE A 353 3.71 15.50 2.88
C ILE A 353 4.95 15.25 2.02
N GLU A 354 5.65 14.18 2.33
CA GLU A 354 6.91 13.81 1.72
C GLU A 354 6.85 12.38 1.21
N GLU A 355 7.54 12.14 0.11
CA GLU A 355 7.88 10.79 -0.31
C GLU A 355 9.02 10.28 0.58
N VAL A 356 8.80 9.12 1.20
CA VAL A 356 9.77 8.47 2.08
C VAL A 356 9.96 7.01 1.68
N GLU A 357 11.14 6.49 1.97
CA GLU A 357 11.46 5.08 1.83
C GLU A 357 11.05 4.36 3.13
N VAL A 358 10.26 3.29 3.01
CA VAL A 358 9.91 2.41 4.13
C VAL A 358 10.61 1.06 3.96
N ALA A 359 11.65 0.85 4.76
CA ALA A 359 12.43 -0.38 4.77
C ALA A 359 11.56 -1.61 5.12
N PRO A 360 11.91 -2.80 4.62
CA PRO A 360 11.19 -4.03 4.92
C PRO A 360 11.22 -4.35 6.42
N PRO A 361 10.22 -5.11 6.94
CA PRO A 361 10.20 -5.52 8.33
C PRO A 361 11.32 -6.52 8.61
N GLN A 362 12.08 -6.30 9.69
CA GLN A 362 13.07 -7.24 10.20
C GLN A 362 12.42 -8.25 11.17
N LYS A 363 13.25 -9.02 11.87
CA LYS A 363 12.81 -10.01 12.85
C LYS A 363 11.83 -9.41 13.87
N MET A 364 10.70 -10.11 14.08
CA MET A 364 9.59 -9.71 14.95
C MET A 364 8.91 -8.38 14.57
N GLU A 365 9.12 -7.88 13.36
CA GLU A 365 8.47 -6.69 12.82
C GLU A 365 7.43 -7.05 11.77
N VAL A 366 6.46 -6.17 11.59
CA VAL A 366 5.41 -6.27 10.57
C VAL A 366 5.26 -4.93 9.88
N ARG A 367 5.16 -4.98 8.54
CA ARG A 367 4.89 -3.79 7.72
C ARG A 367 3.40 -3.74 7.43
N LEU A 368 2.79 -2.61 7.73
CA LEU A 368 1.35 -2.37 7.65
C LEU A 368 1.08 -1.34 6.56
N LYS A 369 0.11 -1.61 5.69
CA LYS A 369 -0.54 -0.59 4.88
C LYS A 369 -1.60 0.10 5.73
N ILE A 370 -1.40 1.37 6.05
CA ILE A 370 -2.39 2.16 6.78
C ILE A 370 -3.47 2.62 5.80
N LEU A 371 -4.73 2.51 6.21
CA LEU A 371 -5.87 2.99 5.42
C LEU A 371 -6.51 4.21 6.08
N PHE A 372 -6.57 4.20 7.40
CA PHE A 372 -7.14 5.27 8.20
C PHE A 372 -6.29 5.50 9.45
N THR A 373 -6.10 6.77 9.80
CA THR A 373 -5.49 7.20 11.05
C THR A 373 -6.30 8.33 11.68
N SER A 374 -6.09 8.64 12.95
CA SER A 374 -6.70 9.78 13.61
C SER A 374 -5.68 10.55 14.44
N LEU A 375 -5.94 11.83 14.62
CA LEU A 375 -5.11 12.69 15.47
C LEU A 375 -5.54 12.59 16.94
N CYS A 376 -4.55 12.47 17.83
CA CYS A 376 -4.74 12.52 19.27
C CYS A 376 -3.91 13.67 19.89
N HIS A 377 -4.34 14.17 21.05
CA HIS A 377 -3.63 15.23 21.78
C HIS A 377 -2.18 14.86 22.10
N THR A 378 -1.89 13.57 22.29
CA THR A 378 -0.53 13.07 22.48
C THR A 378 0.37 13.38 21.28
N ASP A 379 -0.14 13.27 20.04
CA ASP A 379 0.64 13.62 18.85
C ASP A 379 0.95 15.12 18.84
N VAL A 380 -0.05 15.96 19.13
CA VAL A 380 0.10 17.43 19.24
C VAL A 380 1.13 17.81 20.32
N TYR A 381 1.07 17.18 21.49
CA TYR A 381 1.98 17.45 22.60
C TYR A 381 3.46 17.22 22.22
N PHE A 382 3.75 16.11 21.52
CA PHE A 382 5.11 15.81 21.08
C PHE A 382 5.50 16.58 19.82
N TRP A 383 4.55 16.92 18.95
CA TRP A 383 4.75 17.82 17.83
C TRP A 383 5.13 19.24 18.28
N GLU A 384 4.49 19.79 19.31
CA GLU A 384 4.86 21.08 19.92
C GLU A 384 6.17 21.03 20.72
N ALA A 385 6.84 19.86 20.77
CA ALA A 385 8.03 19.61 21.56
C ALA A 385 7.89 19.89 23.06
N LYS A 386 6.67 19.73 23.62
CA LYS A 386 6.41 19.83 25.07
C LYS A 386 6.89 18.58 25.84
N GLY A 387 7.26 17.52 25.13
CA GLY A 387 7.96 16.36 25.69
C GLY A 387 9.36 16.71 26.18
N GLN A 388 9.93 15.87 27.03
CA GLN A 388 11.28 16.11 27.56
C GLN A 388 12.37 16.00 26.47
N ASN A 389 12.28 14.97 25.64
CA ASN A 389 13.26 14.66 24.60
C ASN A 389 12.57 14.67 23.24
N SER A 390 12.50 15.86 22.65
CA SER A 390 11.90 16.06 21.34
C SER A 390 12.90 15.69 20.25
N VAL A 391 12.48 14.84 19.32
CA VAL A 391 13.32 14.28 18.26
C VAL A 391 12.65 14.58 16.92
N PHE A 392 13.41 15.15 15.98
CA PHE A 392 12.99 15.48 14.62
C PHE A 392 14.12 15.18 13.62
N PRO A 393 13.82 14.90 12.33
CA PRO A 393 12.48 14.77 11.74
C PRO A 393 11.76 13.51 12.21
N ARG A 394 10.44 13.54 12.35
CA ARG A 394 9.64 12.45 12.94
C ARG A 394 8.31 12.26 12.22
N ILE A 395 7.90 11.00 12.04
CA ILE A 395 6.54 10.65 11.61
C ILE A 395 5.72 10.31 12.84
N LEU A 396 4.67 11.08 13.10
CA LEU A 396 3.78 10.96 14.25
C LEU A 396 2.62 9.97 13.96
N GLY A 397 1.59 9.99 14.82
CA GLY A 397 0.38 9.21 14.66
C GLY A 397 0.48 7.84 15.34
N HIS A 398 -0.51 7.51 16.14
CA HIS A 398 -0.60 6.23 16.87
C HIS A 398 -2.02 5.67 17.01
N GLU A 399 -3.01 6.35 16.42
CA GLU A 399 -4.37 5.85 16.27
C GLU A 399 -4.60 5.49 14.80
N ALA A 400 -4.70 4.20 14.45
CA ALA A 400 -4.83 3.80 13.06
C ALA A 400 -5.42 2.40 12.89
N ALA A 401 -5.86 2.13 11.66
CA ALA A 401 -6.28 0.83 11.20
C ALA A 401 -5.73 0.58 9.80
N GLY A 402 -5.30 -0.66 9.56
CA GLY A 402 -4.63 -1.03 8.33
C GLY A 402 -4.66 -2.52 8.05
N ILE A 403 -3.93 -2.90 7.02
CA ILE A 403 -3.79 -4.28 6.56
C ILE A 403 -2.31 -4.65 6.61
N VAL A 404 -1.99 -5.83 7.11
CA VAL A 404 -0.62 -6.36 7.06
C VAL A 404 -0.21 -6.53 5.59
N GLU A 405 0.89 -5.90 5.20
CA GLU A 405 1.47 -6.06 3.87
C GLU A 405 2.52 -7.18 3.86
N SER A 406 3.45 -7.16 4.80
CA SER A 406 4.48 -8.19 4.96
C SER A 406 4.89 -8.36 6.42
N VAL A 407 5.51 -9.50 6.71
CA VAL A 407 5.96 -9.87 8.06
C VAL A 407 7.43 -10.28 8.02
N GLY A 408 8.20 -9.90 9.03
CA GLY A 408 9.58 -10.30 9.16
C GLY A 408 9.77 -11.66 9.84
N GLU A 409 11.02 -12.08 9.97
CA GLU A 409 11.38 -13.37 10.57
C GLU A 409 10.79 -13.55 11.98
N GLY A 410 10.26 -14.74 12.29
CA GLY A 410 9.75 -15.09 13.62
C GLY A 410 8.32 -14.64 13.91
N VAL A 411 7.68 -13.87 13.02
CA VAL A 411 6.26 -13.53 13.13
C VAL A 411 5.40 -14.73 12.69
N THR A 412 4.59 -15.25 13.62
CA THR A 412 3.71 -16.40 13.38
C THR A 412 2.23 -16.11 13.60
N GLU A 413 1.89 -15.06 14.35
CA GLU A 413 0.51 -14.71 14.73
C GLU A 413 -0.17 -13.72 13.75
N LEU A 414 0.57 -13.20 12.76
CA LEU A 414 0.10 -12.29 11.72
C LEU A 414 0.59 -12.75 10.34
N GLN A 415 -0.20 -12.48 9.30
CA GLN A 415 0.16 -12.75 7.91
C GLN A 415 -0.33 -11.62 6.98
N PRO A 416 0.23 -11.48 5.76
CA PRO A 416 -0.28 -10.56 4.75
C PRO A 416 -1.80 -10.69 4.54
N GLY A 417 -2.49 -9.56 4.47
CA GLY A 417 -3.95 -9.47 4.34
C GLY A 417 -4.73 -9.39 5.65
N ASP A 418 -4.09 -9.63 6.80
CA ASP A 418 -4.77 -9.49 8.10
C ASP A 418 -5.12 -8.01 8.39
N HIS A 419 -6.34 -7.76 8.86
CA HIS A 419 -6.76 -6.44 9.33
C HIS A 419 -6.28 -6.22 10.77
N VAL A 420 -5.67 -5.07 11.03
CA VAL A 420 -4.98 -4.82 12.27
C VAL A 420 -5.11 -3.38 12.78
N LEU A 421 -4.93 -3.23 14.09
CA LEU A 421 -4.73 -1.95 14.76
C LEU A 421 -3.30 -1.90 15.35
N PRO A 422 -2.41 -1.00 14.90
CA PRO A 422 -1.18 -0.71 15.62
C PRO A 422 -1.49 0.05 16.92
N VAL A 423 -0.83 -0.34 18.01
CA VAL A 423 -1.04 0.20 19.36
C VAL A 423 0.30 0.75 19.89
N PHE A 424 0.27 1.93 20.50
CA PHE A 424 1.46 2.64 21.02
C PHE A 424 2.21 1.91 22.16
N THR A 425 1.66 0.80 22.64
CA THR A 425 2.23 -0.12 23.62
C THR A 425 1.89 -1.55 23.21
N GLY A 426 2.73 -2.51 23.60
CA GLY A 426 2.58 -3.89 23.16
C GLY A 426 2.46 -4.93 24.27
N GLU A 427 2.31 -6.18 23.84
CA GLU A 427 2.12 -7.38 24.64
C GLU A 427 3.02 -8.49 24.09
N CYS A 428 4.13 -8.77 24.76
CA CYS A 428 5.07 -9.81 24.31
C CYS A 428 4.68 -11.22 24.73
N LYS A 429 3.66 -11.37 25.59
CA LYS A 429 3.16 -12.63 26.20
C LYS A 429 4.16 -13.38 27.10
N GLU A 430 5.44 -13.00 27.11
CA GLU A 430 6.48 -13.75 27.84
C GLU A 430 6.98 -13.11 29.13
N CYS A 431 6.93 -11.77 29.25
CA CYS A 431 7.41 -11.08 30.44
C CYS A 431 6.47 -11.26 31.64
N ALA A 432 6.95 -10.93 32.85
CA ALA A 432 6.19 -11.08 34.09
C ALA A 432 4.86 -10.31 34.06
N HIS A 433 4.87 -9.07 33.54
CA HIS A 433 3.66 -8.27 33.37
C HIS A 433 2.66 -8.90 32.41
N CYS A 434 3.12 -9.49 31.29
CA CYS A 434 2.21 -10.13 30.33
C CYS A 434 1.60 -11.42 30.88
N LYS A 435 2.34 -12.18 31.71
CA LYS A 435 1.87 -13.40 32.36
C LYS A 435 0.95 -13.14 33.56
N SER A 436 1.06 -11.97 34.19
CA SER A 436 0.16 -11.48 35.23
C SER A 436 -1.24 -11.18 34.66
N GLU A 437 -2.29 -11.42 35.44
CA GLU A 437 -3.67 -11.05 35.08
C GLU A 437 -3.98 -9.58 35.40
N GLU A 438 -3.17 -8.97 36.27
CA GLU A 438 -3.37 -7.65 36.83
C GLU A 438 -2.88 -6.51 35.91
N SER A 439 -1.83 -6.77 35.11
CA SER A 439 -1.09 -5.72 34.40
C SER A 439 -1.12 -5.85 32.88
N ASN A 440 -1.07 -4.71 32.19
CA ASN A 440 -0.81 -4.59 30.75
C ASN A 440 0.53 -3.91 30.42
N MET A 441 1.39 -3.67 31.41
CA MET A 441 2.62 -2.88 31.26
C MET A 441 3.83 -3.72 30.84
N CYS A 442 3.78 -4.30 29.63
CA CYS A 442 4.84 -5.16 29.10
C CYS A 442 6.26 -4.60 29.31
N ASP A 443 7.19 -5.42 29.84
CA ASP A 443 8.57 -4.99 30.07
C ASP A 443 9.29 -4.59 28.79
N LEU A 444 9.05 -5.34 27.71
CA LEU A 444 9.71 -5.13 26.43
C LEU A 444 9.08 -3.99 25.61
N LEU A 445 7.74 -3.90 25.66
CA LEU A 445 6.94 -3.13 24.69
C LEU A 445 6.07 -2.04 25.34
N ARG A 446 6.31 -1.70 26.62
CA ARG A 446 5.72 -0.51 27.22
C ARG A 446 6.03 0.74 26.39
N ILE A 447 5.13 1.72 26.44
CA ILE A 447 5.29 2.99 25.75
C ILE A 447 6.68 3.59 26.04
N ASN A 448 7.36 4.04 24.99
CA ASN A 448 8.58 4.81 25.09
C ASN A 448 8.50 5.96 24.09
N THR A 449 8.37 7.18 24.62
CA THR A 449 8.17 8.39 23.84
C THR A 449 9.47 8.94 23.24
N ASP A 450 10.60 8.55 23.80
CA ASP A 450 11.93 9.02 23.42
C ASP A 450 12.53 8.12 22.32
N ARG A 451 12.08 6.87 22.23
CA ARG A 451 12.52 5.93 21.21
C ARG A 451 12.02 6.35 19.82
N GLY A 452 12.97 6.69 18.95
CA GLY A 452 12.75 7.01 17.53
C GLY A 452 13.06 5.86 16.56
N VAL A 453 13.33 4.66 17.06
CA VAL A 453 13.92 3.55 16.28
C VAL A 453 13.30 2.20 16.68
N MET A 454 13.49 1.19 15.84
CA MET A 454 13.03 -0.18 16.09
C MET A 454 13.89 -0.88 17.15
N LEU A 455 13.28 -1.87 17.82
CA LEU A 455 13.95 -2.65 18.87
C LEU A 455 15.04 -3.59 18.33
N ASN A 456 14.86 -4.13 17.13
CA ASN A 456 15.70 -5.20 16.61
C ASN A 456 17.15 -4.75 16.35
N ASP A 457 17.32 -3.57 15.76
CA ASP A 457 18.62 -3.06 15.32
C ASP A 457 18.92 -1.63 15.77
N GLY A 458 18.01 -0.98 16.51
CA GLY A 458 18.17 0.39 16.95
C GLY A 458 18.19 1.41 15.81
N LYS A 459 17.64 1.06 14.63
CA LYS A 459 17.55 1.96 13.48
C LYS A 459 16.10 2.30 13.13
N SER A 460 15.91 3.40 12.40
CA SER A 460 14.61 3.69 11.79
C SER A 460 14.33 2.76 10.60
N ARG A 461 13.06 2.66 10.23
CA ARG A 461 12.60 2.07 8.97
C ARG A 461 12.21 3.13 7.94
N PHE A 462 12.21 4.40 8.33
CA PHE A 462 11.92 5.52 7.44
C PHE A 462 13.19 6.26 7.08
N SER A 463 13.39 6.52 5.79
CA SER A 463 14.44 7.40 5.30
C SER A 463 13.94 8.32 4.20
N LYS A 464 14.60 9.48 4.08
CA LYS A 464 14.49 10.35 2.91
C LYS A 464 15.90 10.73 2.47
N ASN A 465 16.26 10.45 1.22
CA ASN A 465 17.60 10.70 0.68
C ASN A 465 18.73 10.10 1.56
N GLY A 466 18.50 8.87 2.07
CA GLY A 466 19.43 8.19 2.98
C GLY A 466 19.51 8.76 4.40
N GLN A 467 18.77 9.82 4.74
CA GLN A 467 18.70 10.38 6.09
C GLN A 467 17.53 9.76 6.87
N PRO A 468 17.73 9.33 8.13
CA PRO A 468 16.68 8.69 8.92
C PRO A 468 15.59 9.69 9.33
N ILE A 469 14.33 9.25 9.24
CA ILE A 469 13.18 9.91 9.86
C ILE A 469 12.73 9.06 11.04
N TYR A 470 12.56 9.65 12.22
CA TYR A 470 12.34 8.89 13.45
C TYR A 470 10.91 8.39 13.59
N HIS A 471 10.77 7.21 14.22
CA HIS A 471 9.51 6.62 14.63
C HIS A 471 8.89 7.36 15.83
N PHE A 472 7.58 7.25 15.99
CA PHE A 472 6.81 7.75 17.12
C PHE A 472 6.06 6.62 17.80
N VAL A 473 6.36 6.40 19.09
CA VAL A 473 5.78 5.38 19.99
C VAL A 473 5.64 3.97 19.36
N GLY A 474 6.52 3.64 18.42
CA GLY A 474 6.55 2.36 17.71
C GLY A 474 5.39 2.12 16.73
N THR A 475 4.72 3.18 16.27
CA THR A 475 3.55 3.09 15.37
C THR A 475 3.67 3.97 14.12
N SER A 476 3.98 5.27 14.24
CA SER A 476 4.21 6.19 13.11
C SER A 476 3.19 6.08 11.98
N THR A 477 1.92 6.26 12.32
CA THR A 477 0.79 5.97 11.43
C THR A 477 0.40 7.12 10.51
N PHE A 478 1.06 8.28 10.60
CA PHE A 478 0.94 9.35 9.60
C PHE A 478 1.81 9.05 8.37
N SER A 479 1.65 7.85 7.82
CA SER A 479 2.32 7.31 6.65
C SER A 479 1.45 6.25 6.00
N GLU A 480 1.45 6.16 4.67
CA GLU A 480 0.73 5.12 3.93
C GLU A 480 1.18 3.70 4.33
N TYR A 481 2.45 3.55 4.69
CA TYR A 481 2.97 2.33 5.31
C TYR A 481 3.80 2.62 6.54
N THR A 482 3.78 1.69 7.49
CA THR A 482 4.62 1.76 8.67
C THR A 482 5.12 0.38 9.06
N VAL A 483 6.18 0.34 9.86
CA VAL A 483 6.74 -0.89 10.42
C VAL A 483 6.59 -0.85 11.93
N CYS A 484 5.93 -1.86 12.49
CA CYS A 484 5.70 -2.00 13.93
C CYS A 484 6.31 -3.31 14.43
N HIS A 485 6.63 -3.39 15.72
CA HIS A 485 6.90 -4.68 16.34
C HIS A 485 5.60 -5.49 16.42
N VAL A 486 5.61 -6.78 16.09
CA VAL A 486 4.41 -7.66 16.08
C VAL A 486 3.63 -7.62 17.40
N GLY A 487 4.37 -7.51 18.51
CA GLY A 487 3.78 -7.38 19.85
C GLY A 487 2.97 -6.09 20.08
N CYS A 488 3.07 -5.10 19.21
CA CYS A 488 2.30 -3.85 19.26
C CYS A 488 1.16 -3.82 18.23
N VAL A 489 0.82 -4.95 17.60
CA VAL A 489 -0.18 -5.02 16.55
C VAL A 489 -1.29 -6.00 16.95
N ALA A 490 -2.51 -5.49 17.06
CA ALA A 490 -3.70 -6.26 17.38
C ALA A 490 -4.39 -6.71 16.09
N LYS A 491 -4.54 -8.02 15.89
CA LYS A 491 -5.35 -8.59 14.81
C LYS A 491 -6.82 -8.44 15.15
N VAL A 492 -7.61 -7.89 14.23
CA VAL A 492 -9.03 -7.61 14.45
C VAL A 492 -9.89 -8.27 13.38
N ASN A 493 -11.20 -8.20 13.59
CA ASN A 493 -12.18 -8.74 12.66
C ASN A 493 -12.02 -8.13 11.26
N PRO A 494 -11.82 -8.94 10.20
CA PRO A 494 -11.61 -8.43 8.85
C PRO A 494 -12.83 -7.72 8.26
N THR A 495 -14.02 -7.90 8.85
CA THR A 495 -15.25 -7.20 8.43
C THR A 495 -15.47 -5.89 9.17
N ALA A 496 -14.65 -5.58 10.18
CA ALA A 496 -14.77 -4.33 10.92
C ALA A 496 -14.42 -3.13 10.03
N PRO A 497 -15.25 -2.06 10.03
CA PRO A 497 -14.97 -0.85 9.26
C PRO A 497 -13.75 -0.13 9.85
N LEU A 498 -12.62 -0.21 9.15
CA LEU A 498 -11.32 0.30 9.60
C LEU A 498 -11.32 1.82 9.78
N ASP A 499 -12.19 2.55 9.08
CA ASP A 499 -12.44 3.99 9.23
C ASP A 499 -13.14 4.34 10.55
N LYS A 500 -13.69 3.35 11.26
CA LYS A 500 -14.32 3.54 12.57
C LYS A 500 -13.49 2.95 13.70
N VAL A 501 -12.92 1.76 13.52
CA VAL A 501 -12.20 1.08 14.61
C VAL A 501 -10.78 1.61 14.87
N CYS A 502 -10.23 2.46 13.99
CA CYS A 502 -8.90 3.05 14.17
C CYS A 502 -8.75 3.86 15.47
N VAL A 503 -9.81 4.52 15.93
CA VAL A 503 -9.82 5.33 17.16
C VAL A 503 -9.78 4.47 18.45
N LEU A 504 -9.92 3.15 18.34
CA LEU A 504 -9.85 2.24 19.49
C LEU A 504 -8.41 1.99 19.96
N SER A 505 -7.37 2.27 19.17
CA SER A 505 -5.99 1.94 19.56
C SER A 505 -5.35 2.93 20.55
N CYS A 506 -6.06 3.98 20.99
CA CYS A 506 -5.61 4.85 22.08
C CYS A 506 -6.73 5.38 22.99
N GLY A 507 -7.23 6.59 22.72
CA GLY A 507 -7.98 7.38 23.72
C GLY A 507 -9.30 6.75 24.15
N ILE A 508 -10.04 6.16 23.20
CA ILE A 508 -11.36 5.57 23.50
C ILE A 508 -11.22 4.34 24.39
N SER A 509 -10.36 3.39 24.02
CA SER A 509 -10.12 2.20 24.86
C SER A 509 -9.54 2.55 26.22
N THR A 510 -8.74 3.63 26.29
CA THR A 510 -8.19 4.14 27.55
C THR A 510 -9.30 4.54 28.54
N GLY A 511 -10.26 5.35 28.11
CA GLY A 511 -11.38 5.77 28.96
C GLY A 511 -12.37 4.65 29.25
N LEU A 512 -12.70 3.86 28.22
CA LEU A 512 -13.62 2.73 28.33
C LEU A 512 -13.11 1.70 29.35
N GLY A 513 -11.85 1.30 29.22
CA GLY A 513 -11.22 0.32 30.11
C GLY A 513 -10.97 0.88 31.52
N ALA A 514 -10.64 2.17 31.65
CA ALA A 514 -10.54 2.80 32.97
C ALA A 514 -11.84 2.65 33.78
N THR A 515 -12.98 2.69 33.08
CA THR A 515 -14.28 2.50 33.72
C THR A 515 -14.64 1.02 33.88
N LEU A 516 -14.63 0.24 32.79
CA LEU A 516 -15.10 -1.14 32.79
C LEU A 516 -14.14 -2.12 33.49
N ASN A 517 -12.84 -1.91 33.37
CA ASN A 517 -11.82 -2.84 33.88
C ASN A 517 -11.28 -2.43 35.25
N VAL A 518 -11.30 -1.13 35.58
CA VAL A 518 -10.63 -0.62 36.81
C VAL A 518 -11.63 -0.07 37.82
N ALA A 519 -12.44 0.91 37.43
CA ALA A 519 -13.46 1.47 38.31
C ALA A 519 -14.54 0.44 38.64
N LYS A 520 -14.96 -0.36 37.65
CA LYS A 520 -16.00 -1.40 37.76
C LYS A 520 -17.25 -0.89 38.50
N PRO A 521 -17.90 0.19 38.02
CA PRO A 521 -19.15 0.66 38.63
C PRO A 521 -20.20 -0.46 38.58
N LYS A 522 -20.99 -0.58 39.65
CA LYS A 522 -22.11 -1.51 39.69
C LYS A 522 -23.29 -0.86 38.96
N LYS A 523 -24.23 -1.69 38.50
CA LYS A 523 -25.51 -1.17 37.98
C LYS A 523 -26.17 -0.29 39.05
N GLY A 524 -26.60 0.90 38.65
CA GLY A 524 -27.19 1.91 39.53
C GLY A 524 -26.19 2.85 40.20
N SER A 525 -24.87 2.65 40.04
CA SER A 525 -23.87 3.53 40.66
C SER A 525 -23.91 4.97 40.14
N SER A 526 -23.36 5.88 40.95
CA SER A 526 -23.01 7.25 40.57
C SER A 526 -21.54 7.34 40.15
N VAL A 527 -21.25 8.04 39.05
CA VAL A 527 -19.90 8.17 38.50
C VAL A 527 -19.59 9.63 38.18
N ALA A 528 -18.48 10.17 38.70
CA ALA A 528 -17.96 11.47 38.26
C ALA A 528 -16.85 11.29 37.22
N VAL A 529 -16.89 12.05 36.13
CA VAL A 529 -15.87 12.02 35.06
C VAL A 529 -15.25 13.41 34.93
N PHE A 530 -13.96 13.53 35.25
CA PHE A 530 -13.22 14.78 35.18
C PHE A 530 -12.50 14.91 33.82
N GLY A 531 -12.92 15.90 33.03
CA GLY A 531 -12.48 16.18 31.67
C GLY A 531 -13.34 15.49 30.63
N LEU A 532 -14.03 16.26 29.79
CA LEU A 532 -14.94 15.76 28.74
C LEU A 532 -14.30 15.80 27.34
N GLY A 533 -13.02 15.44 27.26
CA GLY A 533 -12.37 15.09 25.99
C GLY A 533 -12.68 13.63 25.60
N ALA A 534 -12.07 13.13 24.52
CA ALA A 534 -12.36 11.77 24.04
C ALA A 534 -12.17 10.66 25.09
N VAL A 535 -11.14 10.76 25.95
CA VAL A 535 -10.91 9.79 27.03
C VAL A 535 -12.05 9.84 28.06
N GLY A 536 -12.45 11.03 28.52
CA GLY A 536 -13.54 11.16 29.48
C GLY A 536 -14.90 10.78 28.90
N LEU A 537 -15.18 11.14 27.65
CA LEU A 537 -16.40 10.70 26.97
C LEU A 537 -16.44 9.18 26.81
N ALA A 538 -15.30 8.53 26.58
CA ALA A 538 -15.23 7.07 26.58
C ALA A 538 -15.37 6.46 27.99
N ALA A 539 -14.93 7.15 29.03
CA ALA A 539 -15.19 6.75 30.41
C ALA A 539 -16.68 6.87 30.77
N ALA A 540 -17.34 7.96 30.36
CA ALA A 540 -18.79 8.14 30.50
C ALA A 540 -19.56 7.04 29.74
N GLU A 541 -19.14 6.72 28.51
CA GLU A 541 -19.72 5.63 27.74
C GLU A 541 -19.54 4.27 28.44
N GLY A 542 -18.37 4.02 29.02
CA GLY A 542 -18.13 2.85 29.87
C GLY A 542 -19.05 2.80 31.09
N ALA A 543 -19.30 3.94 31.75
CA ALA A 543 -20.23 4.02 32.88
C ALA A 543 -21.67 3.75 32.45
N ARG A 544 -22.07 4.26 31.29
CA ARG A 544 -23.38 3.99 30.65
C ARG A 544 -23.55 2.51 30.36
N ILE A 545 -22.55 1.87 29.73
CA ILE A 545 -22.54 0.44 29.42
C ILE A 545 -22.62 -0.41 30.70
N ALA A 546 -21.94 0.00 31.77
CA ALA A 546 -22.02 -0.66 33.08
C ALA A 546 -23.37 -0.44 33.81
N GLY A 547 -24.23 0.44 33.30
CA GLY A 547 -25.54 0.73 33.85
C GLY A 547 -25.52 1.68 35.05
N ALA A 548 -24.56 2.62 35.11
CA ALA A 548 -24.58 3.71 36.08
C ALA A 548 -25.87 4.55 35.94
N SER A 549 -26.43 5.00 37.07
CA SER A 549 -27.67 5.79 37.11
C SER A 549 -27.41 7.28 37.01
N ARG A 550 -26.31 7.75 37.61
CA ARG A 550 -25.88 9.16 37.62
C ARG A 550 -24.48 9.22 37.06
N ILE A 551 -24.27 10.01 36.01
CA ILE A 551 -22.98 10.22 35.37
C ILE A 551 -22.77 11.73 35.32
N ILE A 552 -21.93 12.22 36.22
CA ILE A 552 -21.65 13.64 36.45
C ILE A 552 -20.38 14.00 35.66
N GLY A 553 -20.53 14.80 34.60
CA GLY A 553 -19.41 15.34 33.85
C GLY A 553 -18.84 16.59 34.52
N VAL A 554 -17.52 16.66 34.64
CA VAL A 554 -16.81 17.82 35.23
C VAL A 554 -15.84 18.39 34.20
N ASP A 555 -16.10 19.57 33.67
CA ASP A 555 -15.23 20.24 32.70
C ASP A 555 -15.31 21.77 32.87
N LEU A 556 -14.23 22.48 32.51
CA LEU A 556 -14.19 23.95 32.55
C LEU A 556 -14.93 24.59 31.37
N ASN A 557 -15.19 23.83 30.32
CA ASN A 557 -15.92 24.29 29.14
C ASN A 557 -17.37 23.78 29.18
N PRO A 558 -18.35 24.64 29.55
CA PRO A 558 -19.76 24.23 29.64
C PRO A 558 -20.34 23.80 28.28
N ALA A 559 -19.77 24.25 27.16
CA ALA A 559 -20.23 23.85 25.83
C ALA A 559 -20.06 22.34 25.54
N ARG A 560 -19.21 21.64 26.31
CA ARG A 560 -19.01 20.20 26.18
C ARG A 560 -20.15 19.36 26.74
N PHE A 561 -21.00 19.94 27.60
CA PHE A 561 -22.05 19.18 28.27
C PHE A 561 -23.09 18.63 27.29
N GLU A 562 -23.57 19.45 26.34
CA GLU A 562 -24.59 19.02 25.39
C GLU A 562 -24.13 17.82 24.56
N GLU A 563 -22.86 17.82 24.12
CA GLU A 563 -22.30 16.69 23.41
C GLU A 563 -22.12 15.47 24.33
N ALA A 564 -21.67 15.68 25.57
CA ALA A 564 -21.43 14.62 26.54
C ALA A 564 -22.69 13.81 26.90
N LYS A 565 -23.89 14.39 26.76
CA LYS A 565 -25.16 13.68 26.95
C LYS A 565 -25.31 12.47 26.03
N LYS A 566 -24.78 12.52 24.81
CA LYS A 566 -24.78 11.40 23.86
C LYS A 566 -23.93 10.20 24.32
N PHE A 567 -23.05 10.42 25.29
CA PHE A 567 -22.16 9.42 25.88
C PHE A 567 -22.65 8.97 27.28
N GLY A 568 -23.86 9.38 27.67
CA GLY A 568 -24.49 8.98 28.93
C GLY A 568 -24.33 9.97 30.09
N VAL A 569 -23.56 11.05 29.93
CA VAL A 569 -23.49 12.10 30.96
C VAL A 569 -24.87 12.72 31.15
N ASN A 570 -25.38 12.76 32.38
CA ASN A 570 -26.72 13.26 32.67
C ASN A 570 -26.75 14.44 33.64
N GLU A 571 -25.64 14.72 34.30
CA GLU A 571 -25.42 15.90 35.15
C GLU A 571 -24.08 16.54 34.81
N PHE A 572 -23.93 17.84 35.05
CA PHE A 572 -22.70 18.57 34.74
C PHE A 572 -22.35 19.56 35.83
N VAL A 573 -21.05 19.65 36.11
CA VAL A 573 -20.47 20.61 37.05
C VAL A 573 -19.31 21.31 36.36
N ASN A 574 -19.41 22.63 36.24
CA ASN A 574 -18.27 23.47 35.90
C ASN A 574 -17.69 24.05 37.20
N PRO A 575 -16.45 23.70 37.58
CA PRO A 575 -15.82 24.21 38.79
C PRO A 575 -15.84 25.73 38.93
N LYS A 576 -15.89 26.49 37.82
CA LYS A 576 -15.93 27.96 37.84
C LYS A 576 -17.26 28.55 38.31
N ASP A 577 -18.33 27.76 38.31
CA ASP A 577 -19.68 28.23 38.69
C ASP A 577 -19.93 28.07 40.19
N HIS A 578 -18.93 27.61 40.96
CA HIS A 578 -19.03 27.35 42.38
C HIS A 578 -17.89 28.02 43.16
N ASN A 579 -18.22 28.55 44.34
CA ASN A 579 -17.21 29.08 45.29
C ASN A 579 -16.57 27.99 46.16
N LYS A 580 -17.22 26.82 46.27
CA LYS A 580 -16.71 25.66 47.01
C LYS A 580 -15.77 24.83 46.14
N PRO A 581 -14.81 24.11 46.73
CA PRO A 581 -14.05 23.08 46.02
C PRO A 581 -14.99 22.09 45.32
N VAL A 582 -14.67 21.70 44.08
CA VAL A 582 -15.57 20.88 43.25
C VAL A 582 -15.88 19.53 43.89
N GLN A 583 -14.95 18.97 44.67
CA GLN A 583 -15.17 17.73 45.42
C GLN A 583 -16.27 17.85 46.48
N GLU A 584 -16.39 19.01 47.13
CA GLU A 584 -17.46 19.27 48.11
C GLU A 584 -18.80 19.46 47.40
N VAL A 585 -18.82 20.15 46.26
CA VAL A 585 -20.02 20.31 45.43
C VAL A 585 -20.57 18.94 45.03
N ILE A 586 -19.71 18.06 44.53
CA ILE A 586 -20.10 16.70 44.13
C ILE A 586 -20.57 15.89 45.34
N ALA A 587 -19.88 15.97 46.48
CA ALA A 587 -20.29 15.29 47.71
C ALA A 587 -21.69 15.74 48.18
N GLU A 588 -21.99 17.04 48.12
CA GLU A 588 -23.31 17.58 48.43
C GLU A 588 -24.39 17.10 47.43
N MET A 589 -24.08 17.08 46.13
CA MET A 589 -24.99 16.59 45.08
C MET A 589 -25.31 15.09 45.21
N THR A 590 -24.45 14.33 45.87
CA THR A 590 -24.51 12.86 45.91
C THR A 590 -24.65 12.30 47.32
N ASN A 591 -24.90 13.18 48.30
CA ASN A 591 -25.09 12.82 49.71
C ASN A 591 -23.90 12.02 50.29
N GLY A 592 -22.68 12.52 50.09
CA GLY A 592 -21.45 11.95 50.66
C GLY A 592 -20.34 11.69 49.65
N GLY A 593 -20.64 11.72 48.35
CA GLY A 593 -19.69 11.49 47.26
C GLY A 593 -20.18 10.45 46.25
N VAL A 594 -19.56 10.42 45.08
CA VAL A 594 -19.87 9.43 44.03
C VAL A 594 -19.33 8.05 44.36
N ASP A 595 -19.94 6.99 43.83
CA ASP A 595 -19.42 5.63 44.00
C ASP A 595 -18.08 5.46 43.28
N ARG A 596 -17.95 6.05 42.09
CA ARG A 596 -16.73 6.01 41.27
C ARG A 596 -16.38 7.39 40.75
N SER A 597 -15.09 7.65 40.61
CA SER A 597 -14.62 8.79 39.81
C SER A 597 -13.54 8.36 38.83
N VAL A 598 -13.47 9.03 37.67
CA VAL A 598 -12.45 8.80 36.65
C VAL A 598 -11.88 10.15 36.22
N GLU A 599 -10.57 10.32 36.40
CA GLU A 599 -9.84 11.54 36.05
C GLU A 599 -9.13 11.39 34.70
N CYS A 600 -9.44 12.28 33.75
CA CYS A 600 -9.04 12.15 32.34
C CYS A 600 -8.32 13.39 31.78
N THR A 601 -7.98 14.38 32.61
CA THR A 601 -7.30 15.63 32.19
C THR A 601 -5.79 15.60 32.39
N GLY A 602 -5.31 14.87 33.40
CA GLY A 602 -3.91 14.91 33.82
C GLY A 602 -3.58 16.10 34.73
N ASN A 603 -4.57 16.93 35.07
CA ASN A 603 -4.38 18.05 35.98
C ASN A 603 -4.34 17.55 37.43
N ILE A 604 -3.30 17.93 38.18
CA ILE A 604 -3.09 17.44 39.54
C ILE A 604 -4.20 17.81 40.52
N ASN A 605 -4.79 19.01 40.39
CA ASN A 605 -5.90 19.44 41.24
C ASN A 605 -7.18 18.65 40.89
N ALA A 606 -7.37 18.31 39.63
CA ALA A 606 -8.46 17.43 39.20
C ALA A 606 -8.27 16.00 39.75
N MET A 607 -7.04 15.48 39.81
CA MET A 607 -6.75 14.17 40.43
C MET A 607 -7.11 14.15 41.92
N ILE A 608 -6.72 15.19 42.66
CA ILE A 608 -7.05 15.32 44.08
C ILE A 608 -8.57 15.41 44.24
N SER A 609 -9.23 16.29 43.48
CA SER A 609 -10.69 16.47 43.54
C SER A 609 -11.43 15.19 43.19
N ALA A 610 -10.97 14.45 42.18
CA ALA A 610 -11.55 13.18 41.78
C ALA A 610 -11.46 12.14 42.91
N PHE A 611 -10.33 12.08 43.63
CA PHE A 611 -10.18 11.21 44.80
C PHE A 611 -11.06 11.65 45.97
N GLU A 612 -11.10 12.94 46.28
CA GLU A 612 -11.81 13.42 47.46
C GLU A 612 -13.33 13.47 47.28
N CYS A 613 -13.83 13.49 46.04
CA CYS A 613 -15.27 13.53 45.75
C CYS A 613 -15.97 12.16 45.81
N VAL A 614 -15.24 11.05 45.96
CA VAL A 614 -15.88 9.73 46.08
C VAL A 614 -16.42 9.50 47.49
N HIS A 615 -17.43 8.65 47.62
CA HIS A 615 -18.02 8.30 48.90
C HIS A 615 -17.01 7.61 49.83
N ASP A 616 -17.06 7.88 51.12
CA ASP A 616 -16.33 7.06 52.11
C ASP A 616 -16.91 5.63 52.18
N GLY A 617 -16.18 4.68 52.76
CA GLY A 617 -16.60 3.27 52.84
C GLY A 617 -16.37 2.46 51.57
N TRP A 618 -16.73 2.97 50.39
CA TRP A 618 -16.72 2.18 49.14
C TRP A 618 -16.32 2.93 47.86
N GLY A 619 -16.03 4.22 47.96
CA GLY A 619 -15.67 5.05 46.81
C GLY A 619 -14.34 4.63 46.19
N VAL A 620 -14.31 4.56 44.85
CA VAL A 620 -13.09 4.25 44.09
C VAL A 620 -12.82 5.33 43.06
N ALA A 621 -11.67 6.00 43.17
CA ALA A 621 -11.18 6.94 42.18
C ALA A 621 -10.15 6.30 41.27
N VAL A 622 -10.23 6.59 39.97
CA VAL A 622 -9.32 6.08 38.94
C VAL A 622 -8.63 7.24 38.23
N LEU A 623 -7.29 7.27 38.28
CA LEU A 623 -6.46 8.23 37.57
C LEU A 623 -6.04 7.67 36.22
N VAL A 624 -6.34 8.40 35.15
CA VAL A 624 -6.05 8.03 33.75
C VAL A 624 -5.26 9.11 33.04
N GLY A 625 -5.59 10.38 33.31
CA GLY A 625 -4.90 11.52 32.73
C GLY A 625 -3.41 11.52 33.08
N VAL A 626 -2.56 11.83 32.10
CA VAL A 626 -1.11 11.84 32.30
C VAL A 626 -0.69 13.24 32.78
N PRO A 627 -0.08 13.37 33.98
CA PRO A 627 0.33 14.67 34.51
C PRO A 627 1.69 15.12 33.95
N HIS A 628 2.01 16.40 34.14
CA HIS A 628 3.38 16.88 34.00
C HIS A 628 4.28 16.27 35.08
N LYS A 629 5.57 16.10 34.77
CA LYS A 629 6.48 15.24 35.54
C LYS A 629 6.73 15.66 36.99
N ASP A 630 6.61 16.95 37.31
CA ASP A 630 6.86 17.47 38.67
C ASP A 630 5.59 17.54 39.52
N ALA A 631 4.44 17.08 39.01
CA ALA A 631 3.19 17.08 39.75
C ALA A 631 3.23 16.07 40.91
N SER A 632 2.83 16.51 42.10
CA SER A 632 2.74 15.67 43.29
C SER A 632 1.27 15.55 43.73
N PHE A 633 0.79 14.31 43.84
CA PHE A 633 -0.54 14.05 44.37
C PHE A 633 -0.52 14.16 45.90
N GLN A 634 -1.43 14.95 46.47
CA GLN A 634 -1.50 15.21 47.91
C GLN A 634 -2.95 15.14 48.39
N THR A 635 -3.18 14.43 49.48
CA THR A 635 -4.48 14.30 50.15
C THR A 635 -4.26 14.02 51.63
N HIS A 636 -5.24 14.35 52.47
CA HIS A 636 -5.18 13.99 53.88
C HIS A 636 -5.29 12.46 54.07
N PRO A 637 -4.44 11.79 54.89
CA PRO A 637 -4.47 10.33 55.05
C PRO A 637 -5.81 9.77 55.55
N VAL A 638 -6.59 10.55 56.32
CA VAL A 638 -7.93 10.15 56.77
C VAL A 638 -8.87 9.89 55.59
N ASN A 639 -8.67 10.53 54.43
CA ASN A 639 -9.47 10.25 53.24
C ASN A 639 -9.34 8.78 52.80
N PHE A 640 -8.15 8.17 52.95
CA PHE A 640 -7.93 6.74 52.74
C PHE A 640 -8.41 5.88 53.91
N LEU A 641 -8.17 6.31 55.15
CA LEU A 641 -8.59 5.54 56.34
C LEU A 641 -10.12 5.46 56.47
N ASN A 642 -10.85 6.42 55.91
CA ASN A 642 -12.30 6.36 55.70
C ASN A 642 -12.67 5.50 54.48
N GLU A 643 -11.84 4.48 54.18
CA GLU A 643 -12.09 3.41 53.21
C GLU A 643 -12.32 3.86 51.76
N ARG A 644 -11.80 5.02 51.34
CA ARG A 644 -11.68 5.34 49.92
C ARG A 644 -10.53 4.57 49.28
N THR A 645 -10.67 4.22 48.01
CA THR A 645 -9.63 3.57 47.22
C THR A 645 -9.20 4.46 46.06
N LEU A 646 -7.89 4.62 45.86
CA LEU A 646 -7.31 5.26 44.68
C LEU A 646 -6.60 4.22 43.81
N LYS A 647 -6.86 4.25 42.50
CA LYS A 647 -6.18 3.41 41.51
C LYS A 647 -5.67 4.27 40.37
N GLY A 648 -4.55 3.87 39.77
CA GLY A 648 -4.12 4.36 38.46
C GLY A 648 -4.40 3.31 37.39
N THR A 649 -4.44 3.72 36.13
CA THR A 649 -4.50 2.79 35.01
C THR A 649 -3.74 3.32 33.80
N PHE A 650 -3.30 2.40 32.95
CA PHE A 650 -2.63 2.69 31.70
C PHE A 650 -3.40 1.98 30.57
N PHE A 651 -3.71 2.69 29.48
CA PHE A 651 -4.51 2.16 28.35
C PHE A 651 -5.80 1.43 28.79
N GLY A 652 -6.45 1.92 29.86
CA GLY A 652 -7.67 1.32 30.39
C GLY A 652 -7.50 -0.11 30.93
N ASN A 653 -6.27 -0.49 31.28
CA ASN A 653 -5.89 -1.84 31.70
C ASN A 653 -6.17 -2.94 30.66
N TYR A 654 -6.32 -2.58 29.38
CA TYR A 654 -6.42 -3.54 28.30
C TYR A 654 -5.04 -4.05 27.88
N LYS A 655 -4.90 -5.37 27.72
CA LYS A 655 -3.76 -5.98 27.04
C LYS A 655 -3.92 -5.77 25.52
N PRO A 656 -2.97 -5.08 24.86
CA PRO A 656 -3.14 -4.62 23.48
C PRO A 656 -3.57 -5.70 22.47
N ARG A 657 -3.03 -6.91 22.55
CA ARG A 657 -3.28 -7.96 21.54
C ARG A 657 -4.38 -8.91 21.98
N SER A 658 -4.47 -9.18 23.27
CA SER A 658 -5.44 -10.13 23.82
C SER A 658 -6.83 -9.51 23.98
N ASP A 659 -6.93 -8.25 24.41
CA ASP A 659 -8.23 -7.67 24.81
C ASP A 659 -8.82 -6.74 23.75
N LEU A 660 -7.99 -5.96 23.03
CA LEU A 660 -8.48 -4.97 22.07
C LEU A 660 -9.36 -5.55 20.96
N PRO A 661 -9.12 -6.77 20.42
CA PRO A 661 -10.04 -7.39 19.47
C PRO A 661 -11.46 -7.56 20.03
N SER A 662 -11.61 -7.85 21.33
CA SER A 662 -12.93 -7.95 21.96
C SER A 662 -13.65 -6.59 22.05
N VAL A 663 -12.90 -5.49 22.16
CA VAL A 663 -13.46 -4.13 22.12
C VAL A 663 -13.98 -3.80 20.72
N VAL A 664 -13.28 -4.26 19.68
CA VAL A 664 -13.79 -4.20 18.30
C VAL A 664 -15.09 -5.00 18.16
N GLU A 665 -15.15 -6.21 18.72
CA GLU A 665 -16.38 -7.01 18.69
C GLU A 665 -17.56 -6.33 19.41
N LYS A 666 -17.31 -5.59 20.50
CA LYS A 666 -18.36 -4.78 21.16
C LYS A 666 -18.95 -3.74 20.22
N TYR A 667 -18.11 -3.09 19.41
CA TYR A 667 -18.59 -2.18 18.39
C TYR A 667 -19.37 -2.91 17.28
N MET A 668 -18.86 -4.04 16.79
CA MET A 668 -19.56 -4.86 15.79
C MET A 668 -20.94 -5.34 16.28
N ASN A 669 -21.06 -5.63 17.57
CA ASN A 669 -22.30 -6.05 18.24
C ASN A 669 -23.20 -4.87 18.66
N LYS A 670 -22.83 -3.63 18.31
CA LYS A 670 -23.57 -2.40 18.67
C LYS A 670 -23.70 -2.15 20.18
N GLU A 671 -22.82 -2.75 20.98
CA GLU A 671 -22.70 -2.45 22.43
C GLU A 671 -21.94 -1.15 22.67
N LEU A 672 -21.04 -0.80 21.74
CA LEU A 672 -20.24 0.42 21.73
C LEU A 672 -20.54 1.21 20.45
N GLU A 673 -20.79 2.51 20.56
CA GLU A 673 -21.04 3.40 19.43
C GLU A 673 -19.82 4.30 19.18
N LEU A 674 -19.13 4.11 18.05
CA LEU A 674 -17.88 4.83 17.76
C LEU A 674 -18.09 6.10 16.91
N GLU A 675 -19.16 6.13 16.12
CA GLU A 675 -19.48 7.21 15.18
C GLU A 675 -19.58 8.55 15.90
N LYS A 676 -20.15 8.56 17.10
CA LYS A 676 -20.28 9.77 17.92
C LYS A 676 -18.94 10.37 18.37
N PHE A 677 -17.85 9.59 18.39
CA PHE A 677 -16.51 10.12 18.66
C PHE A 677 -15.86 10.77 17.44
N ILE A 678 -16.30 10.43 16.23
CA ILE A 678 -15.70 10.89 14.97
C ILE A 678 -16.47 12.12 14.50
N THR A 679 -15.88 13.29 14.74
CA THR A 679 -16.53 14.59 14.46
C THR A 679 -16.13 15.19 13.12
N HIS A 680 -14.99 14.78 12.59
CA HIS A 680 -14.42 15.33 11.37
C HIS A 680 -13.72 14.22 10.58
N GLU A 681 -13.70 14.39 9.26
CA GLU A 681 -12.98 13.56 8.31
C GLU A 681 -12.21 14.48 7.36
N VAL A 682 -10.93 14.18 7.14
CA VAL A 682 -10.06 14.89 6.20
C VAL A 682 -9.24 13.89 5.37
N SER A 683 -8.76 14.31 4.20
CA SER A 683 -7.77 13.53 3.45
C SER A 683 -6.39 13.62 4.11
N PHE A 684 -5.51 12.67 3.79
CA PHE A 684 -4.12 12.70 4.25
C PHE A 684 -3.37 13.95 3.80
N SER A 685 -3.63 14.45 2.59
CA SER A 685 -3.11 15.74 2.10
C SER A 685 -3.54 16.94 2.96
N GLU A 686 -4.69 16.86 3.65
CA GLU A 686 -5.22 17.90 4.54
C GLU A 686 -4.86 17.66 6.03
N ILE A 687 -3.91 16.78 6.36
CA ILE A 687 -3.61 16.40 7.76
C ILE A 687 -3.39 17.59 8.72
N ASN A 688 -2.79 18.69 8.26
CA ASN A 688 -2.59 19.89 9.09
C ASN A 688 -3.92 20.52 9.56
N LYS A 689 -4.99 20.39 8.80
CA LYS A 689 -6.34 20.83 9.21
C LYS A 689 -6.84 20.06 10.44
N ALA A 690 -6.46 18.79 10.60
CA ALA A 690 -6.78 18.03 11.80
C ALA A 690 -6.10 18.63 13.04
N PHE A 691 -4.86 19.11 12.91
CA PHE A 691 -4.15 19.82 13.97
C PHE A 691 -4.84 21.15 14.32
N ASP A 692 -5.22 21.93 13.31
CA ASP A 692 -5.94 23.20 13.52
C ASP A 692 -7.27 23.00 14.27
N LEU A 693 -8.06 21.99 13.87
CA LEU A 693 -9.32 21.65 14.54
C LEU A 693 -9.07 21.26 16.00
N MET A 694 -8.07 20.42 16.27
CA MET A 694 -7.74 19.99 17.63
C MET A 694 -7.26 21.16 18.51
N LEU A 695 -6.40 22.04 17.99
CA LEU A 695 -5.89 23.20 18.72
C LEU A 695 -6.97 24.23 19.03
N LYS A 696 -7.97 24.38 18.16
CA LYS A 696 -9.17 25.20 18.42
C LYS A 696 -10.16 24.54 19.39
N GLY A 697 -9.96 23.26 19.72
CA GLY A 697 -10.89 22.47 20.51
C GLY A 697 -12.19 22.14 19.78
N GLU A 698 -12.16 22.13 18.44
CA GLU A 698 -13.29 21.81 17.58
C GLU A 698 -13.33 20.30 17.30
N GLY A 699 -14.32 19.61 17.87
CA GLY A 699 -14.52 18.17 17.70
C GLY A 699 -13.80 17.28 18.73
N LEU A 700 -13.83 15.97 18.49
CA LEU A 700 -13.32 14.92 19.39
C LEU A 700 -12.22 14.08 18.74
N ARG A 701 -12.54 13.45 17.61
CA ARG A 701 -11.59 12.81 16.71
C ARG A 701 -11.79 13.34 15.30
N CYS A 702 -10.65 13.59 14.66
CA CYS A 702 -10.56 13.86 13.23
C CYS A 702 -9.94 12.62 12.58
N LEU A 703 -10.74 11.94 11.77
CA LEU A 703 -10.30 10.82 10.97
C LEU A 703 -9.55 11.35 9.74
N ILE A 704 -8.44 10.70 9.41
CA ILE A 704 -7.58 11.02 8.29
C ILE A 704 -7.58 9.80 7.37
N LYS A 705 -8.11 9.96 6.15
CA LYS A 705 -8.16 8.90 5.13
C LYS A 705 -6.90 8.97 4.26
N MET A 706 -6.18 7.84 4.14
CA MET A 706 -5.06 7.72 3.21
C MET A 706 -5.54 7.82 1.75
N GLU A 707 -4.72 8.40 0.87
CA GLU A 707 -5.04 8.54 -0.55
C GLU A 707 -4.98 7.15 -1.24
N GLU A 708 -5.86 6.90 -2.23
CA GLU A 708 -6.02 5.59 -2.89
C GLU A 708 -5.06 5.32 -4.06
#